data_AF-A0AAU7JBM0-F1
#
_entry.id   AF-A0AAU7JBM0-F1
#
_cell.length_a   1.000
_cell.length_b   1.000
_cell.length_c   1.000
_cell.angle_alpha   90.00
_cell.angle_beta   90.00
_cell.angle_gamma   90.00
#
_symmetry.space_group_name_H-M   'P 1'
#
loop_
_entity.id
_entity.type
_entity.pdbx_description
1 polymer ?
#
loop_
_entity_poly.entity_id
_entity_poly.type
_entity_poly.pdbx_seq_one_letter_code
_entity_poly.pdbx_strand_id
1 'polypeptide(L)'
;MGVLADMLSRLSGETARNYSHGYVGPKSAPIAPDGGYVRVWLRSAHITDVRRWSRKFYPTVHARFVHADPTVGMREVMSVSSPNKNFQELDARHLDRFIVVNQSLLGPIPFRGELVSEIALFSVVGDDLAKPYLDLLSELSASAVGSTFAAVEPLIAPLKRGAEVLLMDQNRAELEIGLARTDTELSAGNIVVARTERSGTALNGMTLDPDDFRLLDADGHPVDAFPYMVIGIASDSQRTDFRTIPDIRGAWKAVSDAAHKGEPQDTVVDAFRAVMRVVNFSPDLVRSDRRRVIGVFADELRQAGYSLDAIPGLPAGAAPVLETALAALPLTESAAVAQAWKPEFGRISISDARRMMTDPTVPEHVLRQLVIPDPAASRPFAPAVRFNPEVVAIGEVELGVESAQLMNWANELSQWRRNNAFFARMNAGDPRPVLVSVGDSWFQFPIFLDDVIDQLGSAYSIWSLDAAGDTLSNMVVTEKRHLAGLRQWRGKAKALLVSGSGNDIVGEDPDGVSVLTKILRPFTPGKPASWYLDTGEFRRRLAGLQTCFATLFENVAQEFSGLPVLCHGYDHALPAVPGDKRHPLWAKVDAWLAGPMGNQLGIRDASLQREIVAELIDALNAMLIGLCGGNAGGRHPNAYHVDLRGKVGMRWADELHPTDNGFATVGDLFRTVLDRALKSSETEPVAEVAPAIEAVAAETDAAQLDPATAELVEQRVELLAAARTFASGGTEAGSALPIVSGRSRNLIIDYETGGRAFYEKVIRQRPIWPRGNSGITIGFGYDLGYVNASEFERDWQALPPADRGRLAKMIGRHGGRDSDADLRALVATLADIKVGWDDSAAVFAAATIPKFVGATVRVLDNTGALAPDAFGALVSLSFNRGAAYRKQRDPADALDRYREMRAIGVAMAEARFAEIPGLIRLMKRVWRGTAVEAGLTRRREDEAVLFEAGLTAMPGGVASF
;
A
#
# COMPACT_ATOMS: atom_id res chain seq x y z
N MET A 1 4.49 -44.51 12.37
CA MET A 1 5.35 -43.67 13.22
C MET A 1 5.95 -42.61 12.32
N GLY A 2 5.64 -41.33 12.56
CA GLY A 2 6.16 -40.22 11.75
C GLY A 2 7.66 -40.01 11.99
N VAL A 3 8.36 -39.40 11.03
CA VAL A 3 9.80 -39.12 11.16
C VAL A 3 10.10 -38.25 12.39
N LEU A 4 9.19 -37.35 12.77
CA LEU A 4 9.32 -36.55 13.98
C LEU A 4 9.16 -37.38 15.26
N ALA A 5 8.33 -38.42 15.29
CA ALA A 5 8.25 -39.35 16.43
C ALA A 5 9.50 -40.25 16.56
N ASP A 6 10.06 -40.68 15.42
CA ASP A 6 11.36 -41.34 15.35
C ASP A 6 12.51 -40.39 15.74
N MET A 7 12.39 -39.10 15.43
CA MET A 7 13.36 -38.06 15.77
C MET A 7 13.26 -37.66 17.26
N LEU A 8 12.07 -37.50 17.82
CA LEU A 8 11.82 -37.28 19.24
C LEU A 8 12.35 -38.46 20.08
N SER A 9 12.23 -39.69 19.60
CA SER A 9 12.78 -40.88 20.27
C SER A 9 14.30 -41.05 20.09
N ARG A 10 14.92 -40.52 19.02
CA ARG A 10 16.37 -40.55 18.79
C ARG A 10 17.13 -39.38 19.43
N LEU A 11 16.53 -38.19 19.50
CA LEU A 11 17.12 -36.97 20.08
C LEU A 11 16.90 -36.85 21.60
N SER A 12 16.13 -37.75 22.23
CA SER A 12 15.81 -37.74 23.68
C SER A 12 16.97 -38.15 24.62
N GLY A 13 18.20 -37.78 24.28
CA GLY A 13 19.41 -38.06 25.07
C GLY A 13 19.45 -37.27 26.38
N GLU A 14 19.11 -37.94 27.46
CA GLU A 14 19.47 -37.70 28.88
C GLU A 14 18.99 -36.46 29.65
N THR A 15 18.41 -35.42 29.03
CA THR A 15 17.73 -34.31 29.79
C THR A 15 16.27 -34.05 29.38
N ALA A 16 15.83 -34.53 28.22
CA ALA A 16 14.49 -34.27 27.66
C ALA A 16 13.34 -35.15 28.23
N ARG A 17 13.51 -35.79 29.41
CA ARG A 17 12.57 -36.82 29.90
C ARG A 17 11.41 -36.30 30.74
N ASN A 18 11.49 -35.09 31.28
CA ASN A 18 10.47 -34.54 32.18
C ASN A 18 9.91 -33.23 31.60
N TYR A 19 8.67 -33.28 31.14
CA TYR A 19 7.87 -32.10 30.78
C TYR A 19 6.46 -32.26 31.38
N SER A 20 5.82 -31.13 31.66
CA SER A 20 4.40 -31.04 32.01
C SER A 20 3.65 -30.31 30.91
N HIS A 21 2.37 -30.62 30.74
CA HIS A 21 1.50 -29.87 29.86
C HIS A 21 0.09 -29.78 30.43
N GLY A 22 -0.59 -28.67 30.16
CA GLY A 22 -1.93 -28.42 30.67
C GLY A 22 -2.56 -27.20 30.03
N TYR A 23 -3.88 -27.08 30.16
CA TYR A 23 -4.55 -25.83 29.83
C TYR A 23 -4.25 -24.80 30.91
N VAL A 24 -3.89 -23.58 30.50
CA VAL A 24 -3.68 -22.45 31.41
C VAL A 24 -4.64 -21.34 30.99
N GLY A 25 -5.41 -20.84 31.97
CA GLY A 25 -6.48 -19.89 31.74
C GLY A 25 -7.79 -20.54 31.25
N PRO A 26 -8.69 -19.75 30.62
CA PRO A 26 -10.00 -20.22 30.20
C PRO A 26 -9.92 -21.39 29.21
N LYS A 27 -10.65 -22.46 29.50
CA LYS A 27 -10.83 -23.63 28.62
C LYS A 27 -12.32 -23.76 28.30
N SER A 28 -12.63 -23.80 27.01
CA SER A 28 -14.00 -24.05 26.54
C SER A 28 -14.41 -25.51 26.73
N ALA A 29 -15.70 -25.80 26.53
CA ALA A 29 -16.16 -27.17 26.36
C ALA A 29 -15.49 -27.81 25.12
N PRO A 30 -15.36 -29.16 25.08
CA PRO A 30 -14.84 -29.84 23.90
C PRO A 30 -15.57 -29.44 22.62
N ILE A 31 -14.80 -29.17 21.57
CA ILE A 31 -15.29 -28.81 20.24
C ILE A 31 -15.97 -30.04 19.66
N ALA A 32 -17.26 -29.94 19.36
CA ALA A 32 -17.98 -31.04 18.76
C ALA A 32 -17.42 -31.38 17.37
N PRO A 33 -17.24 -32.67 17.02
CA PRO A 33 -16.94 -33.07 15.65
C PRO A 33 -17.98 -32.49 14.68
N ASP A 34 -17.52 -31.97 13.55
CA ASP A 34 -18.33 -31.25 12.54
C ASP A 34 -19.03 -29.98 13.05
N GLY A 35 -18.75 -29.55 14.28
CA GLY A 35 -19.37 -28.38 14.91
C GLY A 35 -18.77 -27.04 14.48
N GLY A 36 -17.57 -27.04 13.89
CA GLY A 36 -16.87 -25.84 13.48
C GLY A 36 -15.46 -26.10 12.94
N TYR A 37 -14.69 -25.03 12.86
CA TYR A 37 -13.32 -25.02 12.37
C TYR A 37 -12.35 -24.84 13.54
N VAL A 38 -11.18 -25.44 13.44
CA VAL A 38 -10.09 -25.31 14.42
C VAL A 38 -8.93 -24.55 13.80
N ARG A 39 -8.35 -23.66 14.61
CA ARG A 39 -7.06 -23.03 14.35
C ARG A 39 -6.12 -23.32 15.51
N VAL A 40 -4.85 -23.57 15.18
CA VAL A 40 -3.78 -23.75 16.15
C VAL A 40 -2.75 -22.66 15.92
N TRP A 41 -2.37 -22.00 17.00
CA TRP A 41 -1.40 -20.92 17.02
C TRP A 41 -0.25 -21.30 17.94
N LEU A 42 0.96 -20.93 17.54
CA LEU A 42 1.97 -20.59 18.54
C LEU A 42 1.53 -19.24 19.10
N ARG A 43 1.56 -19.06 20.43
CA ARG A 43 1.31 -17.77 21.08
C ARG A 43 2.62 -17.18 21.58
N SER A 44 3.40 -18.01 22.26
CA SER A 44 4.70 -17.68 22.82
C SER A 44 5.57 -18.94 22.91
N ALA A 45 6.88 -18.78 22.90
CA ALA A 45 7.84 -19.86 23.13
C ALA A 45 9.11 -19.30 23.75
N HIS A 46 9.55 -19.86 24.86
CA HIS A 46 10.68 -19.38 25.65
C HIS A 46 11.74 -20.49 25.81
N ILE A 47 13.01 -20.11 25.69
CA ILE A 47 14.17 -20.96 26.01
C ILE A 47 15.04 -20.26 27.06
N THR A 48 15.69 -21.04 27.93
CA THR A 48 16.47 -20.51 29.05
C THR A 48 17.91 -20.17 28.65
N ASP A 49 18.58 -21.06 27.90
CA ASP A 49 19.98 -20.91 27.54
C ASP A 49 20.16 -20.22 26.19
N VAL A 50 19.85 -18.93 26.17
CA VAL A 50 19.86 -18.09 24.96
C VAL A 50 21.28 -17.84 24.41
N ARG A 51 22.29 -18.11 25.24
CA ARG A 51 23.71 -18.02 24.90
C ARG A 51 24.50 -19.05 25.68
N ARG A 52 25.18 -19.96 24.97
CA ARG A 52 26.14 -20.90 25.57
C ARG A 52 27.52 -20.56 25.01
N TRP A 53 28.42 -20.10 25.88
CA TRP A 53 29.74 -19.57 25.49
C TRP A 53 29.63 -18.40 24.49
N SER A 54 30.23 -18.53 23.30
CA SER A 54 30.17 -17.53 22.24
C SER A 54 28.96 -17.67 21.32
N ARG A 55 28.22 -18.79 21.38
CA ARG A 55 27.11 -19.09 20.46
C ARG A 55 25.79 -18.61 21.02
N LYS A 56 25.01 -17.92 20.18
CA LYS A 56 23.64 -17.50 20.47
C LYS A 56 22.67 -18.57 19.94
N PHE A 57 21.62 -18.84 20.70
CA PHE A 57 20.57 -19.79 20.33
C PHE A 57 19.24 -19.05 20.14
N TYR A 58 18.43 -19.55 19.22
CA TYR A 58 17.09 -19.05 18.94
C TYR A 58 16.07 -20.17 19.16
N PRO A 59 14.94 -19.87 19.81
CA PRO A 59 13.83 -20.80 19.90
C PRO A 59 13.23 -21.03 18.53
N THR A 60 13.13 -22.28 18.12
CA THR A 60 12.52 -22.69 16.85
C THR A 60 11.49 -23.76 17.12
N VAL A 61 10.24 -23.51 16.74
CA VAL A 61 9.15 -24.46 16.89
C VAL A 61 8.90 -25.18 15.57
N HIS A 62 8.92 -26.50 15.62
CA HIS A 62 8.50 -27.36 14.51
C HIS A 62 7.20 -28.06 14.90
N ALA A 63 6.16 -27.90 14.09
CA ALA A 63 4.85 -28.49 14.32
C ALA A 63 4.42 -29.37 13.14
N ARG A 64 3.83 -30.52 13.44
CA ARG A 64 3.20 -31.43 12.49
C ARG A 64 1.82 -31.78 13.02
N PHE A 65 0.82 -31.65 12.18
CA PHE A 65 -0.57 -31.98 12.48
C PHE A 65 -1.07 -33.02 11.51
N VAL A 66 -1.82 -34.01 12.01
CA VAL A 66 -2.57 -34.95 11.18
C VAL A 66 -4.04 -34.90 11.59
N HIS A 67 -4.93 -34.73 10.63
CA HIS A 67 -6.37 -34.69 10.88
C HIS A 67 -7.14 -35.47 9.81
N ALA A 68 -8.34 -35.90 10.16
CA ALA A 68 -9.18 -36.63 9.23
C ALA A 68 -9.65 -35.75 8.06
N ASP A 69 -9.69 -36.35 6.88
CA ASP A 69 -10.18 -35.73 5.66
C ASP A 69 -11.05 -36.70 4.86
N PRO A 70 -12.25 -36.30 4.43
CA PRO A 70 -13.17 -37.21 3.77
C PRO A 70 -12.76 -37.62 2.34
N THR A 71 -11.77 -36.96 1.72
CA THR A 71 -11.31 -37.25 0.36
C THR A 71 -10.06 -38.13 0.33
N VAL A 72 -9.11 -37.90 1.23
CA VAL A 72 -7.81 -38.60 1.27
C VAL A 72 -7.60 -39.43 2.54
N GLY A 73 -8.59 -39.48 3.43
CA GLY A 73 -8.56 -40.23 4.69
C GLY A 73 -7.91 -39.43 5.82
N MET A 74 -6.60 -39.18 5.72
CA MET A 74 -5.85 -38.37 6.67
C MET A 74 -5.03 -37.31 5.93
N ARG A 75 -5.06 -36.07 6.42
CA ARG A 75 -4.24 -34.96 5.92
C ARG A 75 -3.15 -34.61 6.91
N GLU A 76 -1.95 -34.36 6.39
CA GLU A 76 -0.77 -33.93 7.16
C GLU A 76 -0.43 -32.48 6.83
N VAL A 77 -0.20 -31.67 7.87
CA VAL A 77 0.24 -30.27 7.75
C VAL A 77 1.50 -30.08 8.61
N MET A 78 2.50 -29.41 8.08
CA MET A 78 3.76 -29.14 8.79
C MET A 78 4.08 -27.65 8.76
N SER A 79 4.60 -27.13 9.88
CA SER A 79 4.94 -25.72 10.05
C SER A 79 6.24 -25.58 10.84
N VAL A 80 7.07 -24.62 10.44
CA VAL A 80 8.27 -24.20 11.17
C VAL A 80 8.16 -22.72 11.52
N SER A 81 8.43 -22.39 12.77
CA SER A 81 8.40 -21.04 13.33
C SER A 81 9.72 -20.72 14.01
N SER A 82 10.34 -19.60 13.63
CA SER A 82 11.61 -19.12 14.17
C SER A 82 11.67 -17.58 14.12
N PRO A 83 12.45 -16.89 14.96
CA PRO A 83 12.54 -15.42 14.95
C PRO A 83 13.05 -14.86 13.60
N ASN A 84 12.16 -14.23 12.83
CA ASN A 84 12.49 -13.61 11.53
C ASN A 84 12.72 -12.08 11.63
N LYS A 85 13.05 -11.42 10.51
CA LYS A 85 13.37 -9.97 10.47
C LYS A 85 12.23 -9.06 10.95
N ASN A 86 10.97 -9.40 10.67
CA ASN A 86 9.82 -8.62 11.10
C ASN A 86 9.70 -8.62 12.64
N PHE A 87 10.06 -9.73 13.30
CA PHE A 87 10.12 -9.82 14.76
C PHE A 87 11.34 -9.09 15.37
N GLN A 88 12.46 -9.01 14.64
CA GLN A 88 13.68 -8.32 15.09
C GLN A 88 13.53 -6.80 15.16
N GLU A 89 12.56 -6.24 14.43
CA GLU A 89 12.25 -4.80 14.45
C GLU A 89 11.26 -4.42 15.58
N LEU A 90 10.47 -5.39 16.07
CA LEU A 90 9.48 -5.19 17.13
C LEU A 90 10.09 -5.21 18.55
N ASP A 91 11.11 -6.03 18.80
CA ASP A 91 11.85 -6.01 20.07
C ASP A 91 13.32 -6.43 19.87
N ALA A 92 14.14 -5.49 19.41
CA ALA A 92 15.56 -5.69 19.17
C ALA A 92 16.38 -5.95 20.46
N ARG A 93 15.83 -5.64 21.65
CA ARG A 93 16.57 -5.67 22.92
C ARG A 93 16.48 -7.03 23.61
N HIS A 94 15.48 -7.87 23.32
CA HIS A 94 15.22 -9.14 24.03
C HIS A 94 15.08 -10.37 23.11
N LEU A 95 15.67 -10.32 21.90
CA LEU A 95 15.71 -11.41 20.92
C LEU A 95 16.20 -12.77 21.44
N ASP A 96 16.98 -12.76 22.52
CA ASP A 96 17.56 -13.92 23.15
C ASP A 96 16.51 -14.65 24.02
N ARG A 97 15.62 -13.95 24.73
CA ARG A 97 14.66 -14.53 25.68
C ARG A 97 13.24 -14.78 25.16
N PHE A 98 12.99 -14.43 23.89
CA PHE A 98 11.79 -14.64 23.05
C PHE A 98 10.51 -15.08 23.76
N ILE A 99 9.43 -14.27 23.72
CA ILE A 99 8.16 -14.69 24.31
C ILE A 99 6.91 -14.30 23.49
N VAL A 100 6.97 -13.77 22.27
CA VAL A 100 5.71 -13.53 21.52
C VAL A 100 5.84 -13.91 20.06
N VAL A 101 5.10 -14.93 19.68
CA VAL A 101 4.91 -15.34 18.29
C VAL A 101 3.46 -15.68 18.16
N ASN A 102 2.61 -14.72 17.80
CA ASN A 102 1.23 -15.03 17.46
C ASN A 102 1.15 -15.57 16.02
N GLN A 103 1.79 -16.72 15.78
CA GLN A 103 1.91 -17.32 14.44
C GLN A 103 0.98 -18.51 14.30
N SER A 104 0.21 -18.52 13.21
CA SER A 104 -0.65 -19.64 12.88
C SER A 104 0.20 -20.86 12.54
N LEU A 105 -0.08 -21.98 13.21
CA LEU A 105 0.53 -23.29 12.97
C LEU A 105 -0.38 -24.20 12.14
N LEU A 106 -1.70 -24.03 12.26
CA LEU A 106 -2.72 -24.82 11.55
C LEU A 106 -4.03 -24.04 11.40
N GLY A 107 -4.71 -24.23 10.27
CA GLY A 107 -6.11 -23.86 10.10
C GLY A 107 -6.37 -22.49 9.44
N PRO A 108 -7.66 -22.15 9.22
CA PRO A 108 -8.84 -22.88 9.72
C PRO A 108 -9.11 -24.21 8.99
N ILE A 109 -9.26 -25.30 9.74
CA ILE A 109 -9.64 -26.63 9.23
C ILE A 109 -10.93 -27.13 9.89
N PRO A 110 -11.83 -27.87 9.21
CA PRO A 110 -12.96 -28.54 9.85
C PRO A 110 -12.49 -29.52 10.93
N PHE A 111 -12.99 -29.40 12.16
CA PHE A 111 -12.68 -30.38 13.20
C PHE A 111 -13.58 -31.60 13.06
N ARG A 112 -12.98 -32.75 12.74
CA ARG A 112 -13.71 -34.00 12.48
C ARG A 112 -13.63 -35.01 13.65
N GLY A 113 -13.24 -34.53 14.84
CA GLY A 113 -13.19 -35.33 16.06
C GLY A 113 -11.84 -35.95 16.41
N GLU A 114 -10.82 -35.80 15.57
CA GLU A 114 -9.45 -36.18 15.92
C GLU A 114 -8.44 -35.18 15.32
N LEU A 115 -7.49 -34.74 16.15
CA LEU A 115 -6.32 -33.99 15.74
C LEU A 115 -5.07 -34.59 16.38
N VAL A 116 -4.21 -35.20 15.57
CA VAL A 116 -2.86 -35.60 16.00
C VAL A 116 -1.96 -34.37 15.89
N SER A 117 -1.28 -34.03 16.98
CA SER A 117 -0.37 -32.90 17.05
C SER A 117 1.00 -33.36 17.56
N GLU A 118 2.03 -33.11 16.77
CA GLU A 118 3.44 -33.32 17.12
C GLU A 118 4.16 -31.97 17.02
N ILE A 119 4.41 -31.31 18.15
CA ILE A 119 4.98 -29.97 18.24
C ILE A 119 6.24 -30.02 19.09
N ALA A 120 7.35 -29.46 18.60
CA ALA A 120 8.62 -29.47 19.30
C ALA A 120 9.27 -28.09 19.30
N LEU A 121 9.82 -27.69 20.45
CA LEU A 121 10.63 -26.50 20.63
C LEU A 121 12.12 -26.89 20.64
N PHE A 122 12.90 -26.22 19.82
CA PHE A 122 14.35 -26.41 19.69
C PHE A 122 15.09 -25.12 20.02
N SER A 123 16.26 -25.27 20.62
CA SER A 123 17.30 -24.23 20.68
C SER A 123 18.22 -24.40 19.47
N VAL A 124 18.17 -23.48 18.50
CA VAL A 124 18.93 -23.56 17.25
C VAL A 124 20.03 -22.49 17.20
N VAL A 125 21.26 -22.87 16.81
CA VAL A 125 22.42 -21.98 16.74
C VAL A 125 22.20 -20.88 15.69
N GLY A 126 22.35 -19.64 16.12
CA GLY A 126 22.18 -18.43 15.31
C GLY A 126 23.38 -18.03 14.46
N ASP A 127 23.98 -18.97 13.71
CA ASP A 127 25.08 -18.67 12.78
C ASP A 127 24.58 -18.23 11.38
N ASP A 128 25.47 -17.65 10.57
CA ASP A 128 25.15 -17.05 9.26
C ASP A 128 24.57 -18.06 8.24
N LEU A 129 24.64 -19.37 8.51
CA LEU A 129 24.15 -20.44 7.63
C LEU A 129 22.75 -20.93 8.03
N ALA A 130 22.44 -21.00 9.32
CA ALA A 130 21.14 -21.46 9.80
C ALA A 130 20.04 -20.39 9.64
N LYS A 131 20.38 -19.10 9.80
CA LYS A 131 19.40 -18.01 9.80
C LYS A 131 18.66 -17.81 8.46
N PRO A 132 19.34 -17.70 7.30
CA PRO A 132 18.64 -17.56 6.01
C PRO A 132 17.77 -18.78 5.66
N TYR A 133 18.14 -19.94 6.21
CA TYR A 133 17.44 -21.18 5.99
C TYR A 133 16.17 -21.30 6.84
N LEU A 134 16.24 -20.91 8.11
CA LEU A 134 15.08 -20.77 9.00
C LEU A 134 14.10 -19.71 8.49
N ASP A 135 14.60 -18.59 7.95
CA ASP A 135 13.79 -17.56 7.30
C ASP A 135 13.01 -18.16 6.12
N LEU A 136 13.69 -18.89 5.22
CA LEU A 136 13.05 -19.57 4.08
C LEU A 136 12.01 -20.61 4.50
N LEU A 137 12.32 -21.46 5.48
CA LEU A 137 11.38 -22.47 5.99
C LEU A 137 10.16 -21.82 6.65
N SER A 138 10.34 -20.70 7.35
CA SER A 138 9.26 -19.94 7.97
C SER A 138 8.37 -19.25 6.92
N GLU A 139 8.95 -18.66 5.88
CA GLU A 139 8.21 -18.04 4.77
C GLU A 139 7.39 -19.06 3.97
N LEU A 140 7.98 -20.21 3.67
CA LEU A 140 7.30 -21.31 2.97
C LEU A 140 6.19 -21.93 3.84
N SER A 141 6.40 -22.05 5.15
CA SER A 141 5.38 -22.52 6.10
C SER A 141 4.24 -21.51 6.24
N ALA A 142 4.54 -20.22 6.35
CA ALA A 142 3.53 -19.15 6.41
C ALA A 142 2.66 -19.09 5.15
N SER A 143 3.25 -19.36 3.98
CA SER A 143 2.52 -19.44 2.70
C SER A 143 1.63 -20.69 2.60
N ALA A 144 1.94 -21.73 3.37
CA ALA A 144 1.16 -22.97 3.41
C ALA A 144 0.01 -22.92 4.44
N VAL A 145 0.20 -22.20 5.55
CA VAL A 145 -0.80 -22.01 6.59
C VAL A 145 -1.88 -21.05 6.10
N GLY A 146 -3.06 -21.58 5.78
CA GLY A 146 -4.21 -20.84 5.20
C GLY A 146 -4.42 -21.09 3.70
N SER A 147 -3.53 -21.86 3.06
CA SER A 147 -3.68 -22.32 1.67
C SER A 147 -4.37 -23.70 1.61
N THR A 148 -5.01 -24.02 0.49
CA THR A 148 -5.60 -25.35 0.28
C THR A 148 -4.54 -26.40 -0.01
N PHE A 149 -4.71 -27.62 0.52
CA PHE A 149 -3.70 -28.70 0.47
C PHE A 149 -3.12 -28.97 -0.94
N ALA A 150 -3.95 -28.98 -1.99
CA ALA A 150 -3.50 -29.22 -3.37
C ALA A 150 -2.45 -28.21 -3.86
N ALA A 151 -2.44 -26.99 -3.30
CA ALA A 151 -1.48 -25.96 -3.65
C ALA A 151 -0.14 -26.08 -2.89
N VAL A 152 -0.09 -26.85 -1.80
CA VAL A 152 1.07 -26.96 -0.90
C VAL A 152 1.69 -28.36 -0.88
N GLU A 153 1.00 -29.38 -1.40
CA GLU A 153 1.48 -30.77 -1.49
C GLU A 153 2.90 -30.91 -2.07
N PRO A 154 3.29 -30.18 -3.16
CA PRO A 154 4.65 -30.26 -3.69
C PRO A 154 5.73 -29.68 -2.75
N LEU A 155 5.34 -28.82 -1.80
CA LEU A 155 6.24 -28.14 -0.86
C LEU A 155 6.49 -28.97 0.40
N ILE A 156 5.64 -29.96 0.71
CA ILE A 156 5.72 -30.77 1.93
C ILE A 156 7.03 -31.56 2.00
N ALA A 157 7.39 -32.28 0.94
CA ALA A 157 8.60 -33.12 0.93
C ALA A 157 9.92 -32.31 0.98
N PRO A 158 10.07 -31.18 0.27
CA PRO A 158 11.20 -30.26 0.46
C PRO A 158 11.26 -29.64 1.87
N LEU A 159 10.13 -29.14 2.40
CA LEU A 159 10.05 -28.57 3.75
C LEU A 159 10.47 -29.59 4.81
N LYS A 160 9.98 -30.82 4.69
CA LYS A 160 10.27 -31.93 5.61
C LYS A 160 11.76 -32.28 5.62
N ARG A 161 12.33 -32.54 4.44
CA ARG A 161 13.78 -32.80 4.32
C ARG A 161 14.60 -31.65 4.86
N GLY A 162 14.11 -30.43 4.68
CA GLY A 162 14.83 -29.27 5.12
C GLY A 162 14.85 -29.08 6.63
N ALA A 163 13.70 -29.20 7.26
CA ALA A 163 13.59 -29.23 8.72
C ALA A 163 14.42 -30.37 9.32
N GLU A 164 14.40 -31.57 8.71
CA GLU A 164 15.19 -32.72 9.15
C GLU A 164 16.71 -32.44 9.14
N VAL A 165 17.24 -31.85 8.07
CA VAL A 165 18.69 -31.56 7.97
C VAL A 165 19.16 -30.59 9.05
N LEU A 166 18.36 -29.57 9.37
CA LEU A 166 18.72 -28.58 10.38
C LEU A 166 18.52 -29.11 11.81
N LEU A 167 17.38 -29.75 12.07
CA LEU A 167 16.98 -30.15 13.42
C LEU A 167 17.63 -31.47 13.88
N MET A 168 18.22 -32.26 12.95
CA MET A 168 18.97 -33.48 13.29
C MET A 168 20.46 -33.24 13.52
N ASP A 169 21.01 -32.06 13.22
CA ASP A 169 22.40 -31.73 13.54
C ASP A 169 22.51 -31.36 15.02
N GLN A 170 22.92 -32.31 15.86
CA GLN A 170 23.09 -32.11 17.31
C GLN A 170 24.11 -31.03 17.68
N ASN A 171 24.95 -30.56 16.74
CA ASN A 171 25.84 -29.42 16.96
C ASN A 171 25.17 -28.06 16.70
N ARG A 172 24.00 -28.06 16.07
CA ARG A 172 23.25 -26.86 15.64
C ARG A 172 21.86 -26.74 16.25
N ALA A 173 21.21 -27.83 16.63
CA ALA A 173 19.89 -27.83 17.22
C ALA A 173 19.82 -28.76 18.43
N GLU A 174 19.25 -28.27 19.53
CA GLU A 174 18.94 -29.04 20.72
C GLU A 174 17.44 -29.04 20.97
N LEU A 175 16.87 -30.21 21.24
CA LEU A 175 15.46 -30.34 21.57
C LEU A 175 15.22 -29.92 23.03
N GLU A 176 14.43 -28.87 23.23
CA GLU A 176 14.07 -28.36 24.57
C GLU A 176 12.78 -29.01 25.07
N ILE A 177 11.75 -29.11 24.21
CA ILE A 177 10.42 -29.63 24.55
C ILE A 177 9.84 -30.36 23.34
N GLY A 178 9.20 -31.51 23.56
CA GLY A 178 8.43 -32.22 22.54
C GLY A 178 7.06 -32.62 23.07
N LEU A 179 6.00 -32.20 22.37
CA LEU A 179 4.62 -32.59 22.60
C LEU A 179 4.18 -33.49 21.43
N ALA A 180 3.83 -34.74 21.72
CA ALA A 180 3.16 -35.62 20.77
C ALA A 180 1.86 -36.10 21.42
N ARG A 181 0.72 -35.70 20.85
CA ARG A 181 -0.62 -36.02 21.38
C ARG A 181 -1.62 -36.27 20.27
N THR A 182 -2.63 -37.05 20.59
CA THR A 182 -3.83 -37.23 19.77
C THR A 182 -5.03 -36.74 20.56
N ASP A 183 -5.71 -35.73 20.05
CA ASP A 183 -6.86 -35.12 20.70
C ASP A 183 -8.15 -35.55 20.04
N THR A 184 -8.97 -36.30 20.78
CA THR A 184 -10.34 -36.66 20.39
C THR A 184 -11.40 -35.73 21.00
N GLU A 185 -11.06 -35.04 22.09
CA GLU A 185 -11.90 -34.05 22.78
C GLU A 185 -11.19 -32.69 22.88
N LEU A 186 -10.79 -32.16 21.72
CA LEU A 186 -10.05 -30.89 21.62
C LEU A 186 -10.92 -29.74 22.15
N SER A 187 -10.36 -28.84 22.97
CA SER A 187 -11.06 -27.66 23.48
C SER A 187 -10.31 -26.39 23.06
N ALA A 188 -11.04 -25.31 22.77
CA ALA A 188 -10.41 -24.00 22.60
C ALA A 188 -9.88 -23.49 23.95
N GLY A 189 -8.71 -22.85 23.92
CA GLY A 189 -7.95 -22.42 25.09
C GLY A 189 -6.45 -22.44 24.81
N ASN A 190 -5.63 -22.10 25.81
CA ASN A 190 -4.17 -22.11 25.68
C ASN A 190 -3.59 -23.33 26.40
N ILE A 191 -2.80 -24.13 25.68
CA ILE A 191 -2.05 -25.25 26.23
C ILE A 191 -0.62 -24.80 26.44
N VAL A 192 -0.15 -24.88 27.67
CA VAL A 192 1.26 -24.66 28.01
C VAL A 192 1.96 -26.01 28.04
N VAL A 193 3.12 -26.10 27.41
CA VAL A 193 4.03 -27.24 27.50
C VAL A 193 5.35 -26.71 28.06
N ALA A 194 5.78 -27.22 29.20
CA ALA A 194 6.93 -26.70 29.93
C ALA A 194 7.87 -27.82 30.38
N ARG A 195 9.18 -27.55 30.36
CA ARG A 195 10.21 -28.49 30.83
C ARG A 195 10.31 -28.46 32.36
N THR A 196 9.43 -29.18 33.03
CA THR A 196 9.36 -29.30 34.50
C THR A 196 9.38 -30.76 34.95
N GLU A 197 9.57 -31.03 36.25
CA GLU A 197 9.41 -32.38 36.80
C GLU A 197 8.00 -32.95 36.51
N ARG A 198 7.93 -34.25 36.24
CA ARG A 198 6.78 -34.96 35.63
C ARG A 198 5.51 -35.03 36.50
N SER A 199 5.47 -34.33 37.65
CA SER A 199 4.41 -34.44 38.66
C SER A 199 3.10 -33.74 38.30
N GLY A 200 2.99 -33.09 37.13
CA GLY A 200 1.74 -32.53 36.59
C GLY A 200 1.13 -31.37 37.38
N THR A 201 1.76 -30.94 38.49
CA THR A 201 1.29 -29.85 39.36
C THR A 201 2.06 -28.55 39.14
N ALA A 202 3.16 -28.58 38.38
CA ALA A 202 4.04 -27.43 38.16
C ALA A 202 3.36 -26.25 37.46
N LEU A 203 2.29 -26.49 36.69
CA LEU A 203 1.53 -25.44 35.98
C LEU A 203 0.35 -24.91 36.81
N ASN A 204 0.10 -25.45 38.00
CA ASN A 204 -1.02 -25.03 38.83
C ASN A 204 -0.79 -23.61 39.38
N GLY A 205 -1.79 -22.74 39.22
CA GLY A 205 -1.71 -21.35 39.69
C GLY A 205 -0.93 -20.41 38.76
N MET A 206 -0.34 -20.92 37.69
CA MET A 206 0.26 -20.08 36.64
C MET A 206 -0.84 -19.47 35.77
N THR A 207 -0.56 -18.29 35.22
CA THR A 207 -1.44 -17.58 34.30
C THR A 207 -0.70 -17.19 33.03
N LEU A 208 -1.41 -16.67 32.04
CA LEU A 208 -0.81 -16.06 30.86
C LEU A 208 -1.01 -14.56 30.93
N ASP A 209 0.00 -13.81 30.55
CA ASP A 209 -0.14 -12.36 30.35
C ASP A 209 -1.16 -12.08 29.22
N PRO A 210 -2.10 -11.16 29.44
CA PRO A 210 -3.18 -10.90 28.47
C PRO A 210 -2.69 -10.24 27.18
N ASP A 211 -1.56 -9.55 27.20
CA ASP A 211 -1.06 -8.79 26.05
C ASP A 211 -0.13 -9.64 25.17
N ASP A 212 0.71 -10.47 25.80
CA ASP A 212 1.83 -11.10 25.13
C ASP A 212 1.88 -12.64 25.28
N PHE A 213 0.96 -13.22 26.06
CA PHE A 213 0.83 -14.66 26.31
C PHE A 213 2.09 -15.31 26.92
N ARG A 214 2.97 -14.55 27.58
CA ARG A 214 4.04 -15.14 28.41
C ARG A 214 3.46 -15.87 29.61
N LEU A 215 4.15 -16.93 30.04
CA LEU A 215 3.79 -17.67 31.23
C LEU A 215 4.17 -16.84 32.47
N LEU A 216 3.20 -16.62 33.35
CA LEU A 216 3.35 -15.92 34.61
C LEU A 216 3.22 -16.91 35.76
N ASP A 217 4.02 -16.73 36.80
CA ASP A 217 3.88 -17.46 38.07
C ASP A 217 2.65 -16.98 38.87
N ALA A 218 2.43 -17.59 40.03
CA ALA A 218 1.28 -17.27 40.89
C ALA A 218 1.31 -15.83 41.44
N ASP A 219 2.48 -15.18 41.45
CA ASP A 219 2.67 -13.80 41.89
C ASP A 219 2.59 -12.80 40.71
N GLY A 220 2.37 -13.29 39.47
CA GLY A 220 2.26 -12.49 38.26
C GLY A 220 3.60 -12.14 37.62
N HIS A 221 4.71 -12.76 38.01
CA HIS A 221 6.02 -12.52 37.41
C HIS A 221 6.27 -13.44 36.21
N PRO A 222 6.98 -12.99 35.17
CA PRO A 222 7.36 -13.84 34.04
C PRO A 222 8.22 -15.02 34.48
N VAL A 223 7.84 -16.22 34.03
CA VAL A 223 8.60 -17.45 34.26
C VAL A 223 9.81 -17.51 33.32
N ASP A 224 11.01 -17.60 33.87
CA ASP A 224 12.27 -17.74 33.13
C ASP A 224 13.13 -18.93 33.60
N ALA A 225 12.63 -19.70 34.58
CA ALA A 225 13.38 -20.80 35.19
C ALA A 225 13.48 -22.05 34.31
N PHE A 226 12.62 -22.19 33.29
CA PHE A 226 12.58 -23.34 32.39
C PHE A 226 12.00 -22.98 31.02
N PRO A 227 12.39 -23.71 29.95
CA PRO A 227 11.78 -23.57 28.64
C PRO A 227 10.28 -23.91 28.67
N TYR A 228 9.49 -23.16 27.91
CA TYR A 228 8.08 -23.46 27.68
C TYR A 228 7.61 -23.01 26.30
N MET A 229 6.47 -23.52 25.85
CA MET A 229 5.73 -22.99 24.69
C MET A 229 4.23 -22.95 25.00
N VAL A 230 3.55 -21.93 24.47
CA VAL A 230 2.12 -21.72 24.61
C VAL A 230 1.45 -21.92 23.26
N ILE A 231 0.58 -22.93 23.18
CA ILE A 231 -0.15 -23.30 21.98
C ILE A 231 -1.60 -22.86 22.16
N GLY A 232 -2.04 -21.92 21.32
CA GLY A 232 -3.41 -21.41 21.32
C GLY A 232 -4.30 -22.24 20.41
N ILE A 233 -5.39 -22.77 20.92
CA ILE A 233 -6.44 -23.41 20.12
C ILE A 233 -7.63 -22.46 20.06
N ALA A 234 -8.04 -22.10 18.86
CA ALA A 234 -9.26 -21.34 18.61
C ALA A 234 -10.24 -22.19 17.81
N SER A 235 -11.53 -21.93 18.02
CA SER A 235 -12.60 -22.52 17.23
C SER A 235 -13.53 -21.46 16.68
N ASP A 236 -14.01 -21.70 15.46
CA ASP A 236 -14.94 -20.83 14.76
C ASP A 236 -16.12 -21.64 14.27
N SER A 237 -17.33 -21.12 14.41
CA SER A 237 -18.53 -21.79 13.89
C SER A 237 -18.70 -21.64 12.38
N GLN A 238 -17.97 -20.69 11.77
CA GLN A 238 -18.10 -20.33 10.36
C GLN A 238 -16.74 -20.03 9.76
N ARG A 239 -16.58 -20.34 8.48
CA ARG A 239 -15.40 -20.02 7.70
C ARG A 239 -15.65 -18.76 6.87
N THR A 240 -14.93 -17.68 7.20
CA THR A 240 -15.08 -16.37 6.53
C THR A 240 -14.33 -16.30 5.20
N ASP A 241 -13.23 -17.05 5.05
CA ASP A 241 -12.40 -17.14 3.85
C ASP A 241 -12.96 -18.14 2.81
N PHE A 242 -14.20 -18.61 2.91
CA PHE A 242 -14.75 -19.66 2.04
C PHE A 242 -14.66 -19.37 0.52
N ARG A 243 -14.60 -18.09 0.11
CA ARG A 243 -14.42 -17.67 -1.30
C ARG A 243 -13.00 -17.91 -1.84
N THR A 244 -12.04 -18.23 -0.96
CA THR A 244 -10.68 -18.59 -1.36
C THR A 244 -10.54 -20.07 -1.71
N ILE A 245 -11.51 -20.90 -1.33
CA ILE A 245 -11.54 -22.34 -1.65
C ILE A 245 -11.64 -22.50 -3.18
N PRO A 246 -10.64 -23.10 -3.87
CA PRO A 246 -10.55 -23.11 -5.33
C PRO A 246 -11.77 -23.66 -6.03
N ASP A 247 -12.35 -24.75 -5.53
CA ASP A 247 -13.54 -25.36 -6.13
C ASP A 247 -14.75 -24.44 -6.03
N ILE A 248 -14.97 -23.82 -4.86
CA ILE A 248 -16.08 -22.87 -4.64
C ILE A 248 -15.89 -21.62 -5.48
N ARG A 249 -14.66 -21.08 -5.51
CA ARG A 249 -14.30 -19.93 -6.35
C ARG A 249 -14.54 -20.22 -7.83
N GLY A 250 -14.10 -21.39 -8.30
CA GLY A 250 -14.28 -21.83 -9.69
C GLY A 250 -15.75 -22.00 -10.05
N ALA A 251 -16.54 -22.63 -9.17
CA ALA A 251 -17.96 -22.80 -9.40
C ALA A 251 -18.71 -21.46 -9.41
N TRP A 252 -18.40 -20.55 -8.49
CA TRP A 252 -19.01 -19.22 -8.46
C TRP A 252 -18.61 -18.38 -9.66
N LYS A 253 -17.36 -18.48 -10.11
CA LYS A 253 -16.92 -17.86 -11.35
C LYS A 253 -17.75 -18.32 -12.55
N ALA A 254 -18.13 -19.60 -12.63
CA ALA A 254 -18.99 -20.07 -13.71
C ALA A 254 -20.40 -19.44 -13.69
N VAL A 255 -20.95 -19.17 -12.50
CA VAL A 255 -22.22 -18.42 -12.34
C VAL A 255 -22.05 -16.97 -12.77
N SER A 256 -21.00 -16.30 -12.27
CA SER A 256 -20.67 -14.92 -12.64
C SER A 256 -20.50 -14.81 -14.14
N ASP A 257 -19.73 -15.71 -14.77
CA ASP A 257 -19.47 -15.70 -16.21
C ASP A 257 -20.75 -15.96 -17.04
N ALA A 258 -21.71 -16.74 -16.54
CA ALA A 258 -22.99 -16.97 -17.22
C ALA A 258 -23.92 -15.75 -17.11
N ALA A 259 -24.06 -15.16 -15.92
CA ALA A 259 -24.81 -13.91 -15.72
C ALA A 259 -24.19 -12.77 -16.54
N HIS A 260 -22.86 -12.71 -16.44
CA HIS A 260 -21.86 -12.26 -17.39
C HIS A 260 -22.35 -11.96 -18.81
N LYS A 261 -22.60 -13.06 -19.48
CA LYS A 261 -22.85 -13.09 -20.92
C LYS A 261 -24.32 -12.84 -21.25
N GLY A 262 -25.14 -12.50 -20.26
CA GLY A 262 -26.59 -12.38 -20.42
C GLY A 262 -27.24 -13.72 -20.79
N GLU A 263 -26.66 -14.84 -20.35
CA GLU A 263 -27.24 -16.16 -20.61
C GLU A 263 -28.67 -16.26 -20.05
N PRO A 264 -29.54 -17.09 -20.65
CA PRO A 264 -30.89 -17.30 -20.14
C PRO A 264 -30.89 -17.65 -18.66
N GLN A 265 -31.91 -17.20 -17.93
CA GLN A 265 -32.05 -17.44 -16.48
C GLN A 265 -31.82 -18.91 -16.12
N ASP A 266 -32.37 -19.85 -16.89
CA ASP A 266 -32.19 -21.29 -16.64
C ASP A 266 -30.73 -21.73 -16.65
N THR A 267 -29.90 -21.17 -17.53
CA THR A 267 -28.46 -21.45 -17.62
C THR A 267 -27.71 -20.92 -16.40
N VAL A 268 -28.03 -19.70 -15.95
CA VAL A 268 -27.43 -19.09 -14.75
C VAL A 268 -27.85 -19.85 -13.49
N VAL A 269 -29.12 -20.23 -13.41
CA VAL A 269 -29.69 -21.06 -12.34
C VAL A 269 -29.07 -22.46 -12.33
N ASP A 270 -28.77 -23.07 -13.49
CA ASP A 270 -28.08 -24.35 -13.61
C ASP A 270 -26.61 -24.28 -13.16
N ALA A 271 -25.91 -23.20 -13.51
CA ALA A 271 -24.57 -22.92 -12.99
C ALA A 271 -24.61 -22.75 -11.46
N PHE A 272 -25.64 -22.10 -10.92
CA PHE A 272 -25.80 -21.95 -9.48
C PHE A 272 -26.09 -23.28 -8.77
N ARG A 273 -26.86 -24.19 -9.40
CA ARG A 273 -27.00 -25.58 -8.93
C ARG A 273 -25.64 -26.30 -8.87
N ALA A 274 -24.67 -25.96 -9.74
CA ALA A 274 -23.32 -26.49 -9.67
C ALA A 274 -22.54 -25.95 -8.46
N VAL A 275 -22.68 -24.65 -8.13
CA VAL A 275 -22.13 -24.06 -6.89
C VAL A 275 -22.70 -24.77 -5.68
N MET A 276 -24.01 -25.00 -5.63
CA MET A 276 -24.65 -25.72 -4.53
C MET A 276 -24.06 -27.13 -4.37
N ARG A 277 -23.78 -27.85 -5.46
CA ARG A 277 -23.12 -29.16 -5.40
C ARG A 277 -21.70 -29.05 -4.84
N VAL A 278 -20.89 -28.13 -5.37
CA VAL A 278 -19.51 -27.94 -4.93
C VAL A 278 -19.44 -27.56 -3.44
N VAL A 279 -20.28 -26.63 -3.00
CA VAL A 279 -20.36 -26.25 -1.59
C VAL A 279 -20.84 -27.43 -0.73
N ASN A 280 -21.88 -28.15 -1.17
CA ASN A 280 -22.42 -29.28 -0.41
C ASN A 280 -21.44 -30.45 -0.28
N PHE A 281 -20.53 -30.64 -1.23
CA PHE A 281 -19.53 -31.71 -1.20
C PHE A 281 -18.13 -31.24 -0.78
N SER A 282 -17.94 -29.95 -0.46
CA SER A 282 -16.64 -29.42 -0.08
C SER A 282 -16.13 -30.07 1.22
N PRO A 283 -14.94 -30.71 1.20
CA PRO A 283 -14.33 -31.31 2.39
C PRO A 283 -13.89 -30.23 3.40
N ASP A 284 -13.60 -29.04 2.89
CA ASP A 284 -13.07 -27.88 3.61
C ASP A 284 -14.15 -27.04 4.31
N LEU A 285 -15.41 -27.47 4.25
CA LEU A 285 -16.54 -26.88 4.96
C LEU A 285 -17.24 -27.88 5.90
N VAL A 286 -17.64 -27.41 7.08
CA VAL A 286 -18.53 -28.16 7.98
C VAL A 286 -19.97 -28.12 7.47
N ARG A 287 -20.77 -29.14 7.82
CA ARG A 287 -22.12 -29.32 7.28
C ARG A 287 -23.04 -28.12 7.55
N SER A 288 -22.95 -27.55 8.75
CA SER A 288 -23.73 -26.38 9.17
C SER A 288 -23.41 -25.13 8.33
N ASP A 289 -22.14 -24.91 8.00
CA ASP A 289 -21.67 -23.71 7.30
C ASP A 289 -21.98 -23.74 5.79
N ARG A 290 -22.07 -24.93 5.19
CA ARG A 290 -22.44 -25.09 3.76
C ARG A 290 -23.74 -24.39 3.41
N ARG A 291 -24.75 -24.46 4.30
CA ARG A 291 -26.05 -23.82 4.09
C ARG A 291 -25.94 -22.29 4.07
N ARG A 292 -25.13 -21.71 4.96
CA ARG A 292 -24.87 -20.27 5.00
C ARG A 292 -24.16 -19.83 3.73
N VAL A 293 -23.11 -20.53 3.31
CA VAL A 293 -22.35 -20.23 2.09
C VAL A 293 -23.25 -20.25 0.86
N ILE A 294 -24.14 -21.24 0.73
CA ILE A 294 -25.14 -21.29 -0.34
C ILE A 294 -26.11 -20.09 -0.26
N GLY A 295 -26.55 -19.73 0.94
CA GLY A 295 -27.43 -18.57 1.17
C GLY A 295 -26.81 -17.26 0.70
N VAL A 296 -25.55 -17.02 1.03
CA VAL A 296 -24.81 -15.81 0.61
C VAL A 296 -24.79 -15.69 -0.92
N PHE A 297 -24.44 -16.77 -1.62
CA PHE A 297 -24.45 -16.77 -3.09
C PHE A 297 -25.86 -16.66 -3.70
N ALA A 298 -26.87 -17.23 -3.04
CA ALA A 298 -28.27 -17.10 -3.49
C ALA A 298 -28.77 -15.66 -3.40
N ASP A 299 -28.42 -14.95 -2.33
CA ASP A 299 -28.83 -13.55 -2.13
C ASP A 299 -28.14 -12.61 -3.13
N GLU A 300 -26.86 -12.85 -3.45
CA GLU A 300 -26.15 -12.12 -4.51
C GLU A 300 -26.82 -12.31 -5.88
N LEU A 301 -27.24 -13.53 -6.23
CA LEU A 301 -27.98 -13.79 -7.47
C LEU A 301 -29.36 -13.13 -7.51
N ARG A 302 -30.09 -13.10 -6.38
CA ARG A 302 -31.39 -12.42 -6.29
C ARG A 302 -31.24 -10.91 -6.46
N GLN A 303 -30.21 -10.31 -5.86
CA GLN A 303 -29.89 -8.89 -6.03
C GLN A 303 -29.53 -8.56 -7.48
N ALA A 304 -28.93 -9.50 -8.20
CA ALA A 304 -28.67 -9.40 -9.64
C ALA A 304 -29.93 -9.61 -10.52
N GLY A 305 -31.11 -9.79 -9.92
CA GLY A 305 -32.39 -9.87 -10.64
C GLY A 305 -32.83 -11.27 -11.08
N TYR A 306 -32.13 -12.34 -10.67
CA TYR A 306 -32.49 -13.72 -11.02
C TYR A 306 -33.50 -14.32 -10.03
N SER A 307 -34.57 -14.92 -10.54
CA SER A 307 -35.48 -15.72 -9.70
C SER A 307 -34.88 -17.10 -9.42
N LEU A 308 -34.89 -17.48 -8.14
CA LEU A 308 -34.43 -18.78 -7.65
C LEU A 308 -35.59 -19.66 -7.14
N ASP A 309 -36.84 -19.28 -7.45
CA ASP A 309 -38.05 -19.93 -6.92
C ASP A 309 -38.18 -21.40 -7.39
N ALA A 310 -37.55 -21.72 -8.52
CA ALA A 310 -37.47 -23.07 -9.08
C ALA A 310 -36.41 -23.98 -8.40
N ILE A 311 -35.67 -23.49 -7.40
CA ILE A 311 -34.69 -24.29 -6.64
C ILE A 311 -35.26 -24.62 -5.25
N PRO A 312 -35.72 -25.87 -5.03
CA PRO A 312 -36.26 -26.28 -3.73
C PRO A 312 -35.17 -26.27 -2.64
N GLY A 313 -35.52 -25.79 -1.45
CA GLY A 313 -34.67 -25.87 -0.25
C GLY A 313 -33.72 -24.68 -0.02
N LEU A 314 -33.76 -23.65 -0.86
CA LEU A 314 -33.09 -22.37 -0.57
C LEU A 314 -33.79 -21.61 0.57
N PRO A 315 -33.06 -20.90 1.44
CA PRO A 315 -33.68 -19.99 2.39
C PRO A 315 -34.51 -18.93 1.62
N ALA A 316 -35.74 -18.65 2.08
CA ALA A 316 -36.58 -17.62 1.49
C ALA A 316 -35.82 -16.29 1.49
N GLY A 317 -35.77 -15.60 0.34
CA GLY A 317 -35.16 -14.28 0.28
C GLY A 317 -35.92 -13.34 1.22
N ALA A 318 -35.22 -12.53 2.00
CA ALA A 318 -35.85 -11.38 2.63
C ALA A 318 -36.45 -10.53 1.51
N ALA A 319 -37.76 -10.28 1.57
CA ALA A 319 -38.45 -9.51 0.53
C ALA A 319 -37.79 -8.14 0.35
N PRO A 320 -37.68 -7.63 -0.89
CA PRO A 320 -37.29 -6.25 -1.07
C PRO A 320 -38.40 -5.38 -0.50
N VAL A 321 -38.10 -4.61 0.56
CA VAL A 321 -38.95 -3.50 0.95
C VAL A 321 -38.87 -2.47 -0.16
N LEU A 322 -39.81 -2.58 -1.10
CA LEU A 322 -40.18 -1.54 -2.04
C LEU A 322 -40.83 -0.42 -1.22
N GLU A 323 -40.02 0.50 -0.70
CA GLU A 323 -40.53 1.82 -0.33
C GLU A 323 -40.31 2.77 -1.49
N THR A 324 -41.45 3.20 -2.01
CA THR A 324 -41.66 3.95 -3.23
C THR A 324 -41.34 5.42 -2.96
N ALA A 325 -40.23 5.93 -3.49
CA ALA A 325 -40.07 7.38 -3.72
C ALA A 325 -38.89 7.65 -4.67
N LEU A 326 -39.03 7.27 -5.94
CA LEU A 326 -38.47 8.11 -7.01
C LEU A 326 -39.43 9.28 -7.18
N ALA A 327 -39.24 10.31 -6.37
CA ALA A 327 -39.64 11.65 -6.70
C ALA A 327 -38.37 12.47 -6.90
N ALA A 328 -38.18 13.00 -8.11
CA ALA A 328 -37.30 14.14 -8.29
C ALA A 328 -37.75 15.29 -7.37
N LEU A 329 -36.78 16.11 -6.93
CA LEU A 329 -36.85 17.44 -6.25
C LEU A 329 -36.06 17.44 -4.92
N PRO A 330 -35.56 18.58 -4.43
CA PRO A 330 -34.65 19.55 -5.04
C PRO A 330 -33.35 19.71 -4.22
N LEU A 331 -32.35 20.39 -4.78
CA LEU A 331 -31.29 21.03 -3.99
C LEU A 331 -31.94 22.16 -3.16
N THR A 332 -32.30 21.90 -1.91
CA THR A 332 -32.53 22.94 -0.89
C THR A 332 -32.33 22.39 0.52
N GLU A 333 -31.56 23.14 1.30
CA GLU A 333 -31.30 23.00 2.73
C GLU A 333 -32.58 22.80 3.57
N SER A 334 -32.45 22.10 4.71
CA SER A 334 -33.03 22.46 6.03
C SER A 334 -33.36 21.24 6.91
N ALA A 335 -32.59 21.07 7.98
CA ALA A 335 -33.03 20.73 9.35
C ALA A 335 -33.91 19.49 9.67
N ALA A 336 -34.26 18.59 8.73
CA ALA A 336 -35.19 17.48 9.02
C ALA A 336 -34.58 16.05 9.07
N VAL A 337 -33.31 15.85 8.70
CA VAL A 337 -32.64 14.51 8.83
C VAL A 337 -32.07 14.29 10.24
N ALA A 338 -32.39 15.18 11.18
CA ALA A 338 -32.03 15.06 12.59
C ALA A 338 -32.88 13.99 13.30
N GLN A 339 -32.51 12.71 13.15
CA GLN A 339 -32.59 11.79 14.28
C GLN A 339 -31.23 11.09 14.40
N ALA A 340 -30.46 11.50 15.41
CA ALA A 340 -29.30 10.77 15.88
C ALA A 340 -29.68 9.31 16.13
N TRP A 341 -28.76 8.38 15.85
CA TRP A 341 -28.86 6.98 16.25
C TRP A 341 -29.30 6.93 17.71
N LYS A 342 -30.45 6.31 17.95
CA LYS A 342 -31.03 6.18 19.28
C LYS A 342 -30.62 4.82 19.87
N PRO A 343 -30.28 4.76 21.17
CA PRO A 343 -29.89 3.51 21.83
C PRO A 343 -30.89 2.36 21.67
N GLU A 344 -32.16 2.68 21.43
CA GLU A 344 -33.24 1.72 21.15
C GLU A 344 -33.05 0.90 19.85
N PHE A 345 -32.19 1.33 18.92
CA PHE A 345 -31.90 0.62 17.67
C PHE A 345 -30.78 -0.44 17.77
N GLY A 346 -30.08 -0.51 18.91
CA GLY A 346 -28.98 -1.45 19.11
C GLY A 346 -27.71 -1.10 18.33
N ARG A 347 -26.57 -1.68 18.75
CA ARG A 347 -25.25 -1.44 18.13
C ARG A 347 -25.20 -2.06 16.73
N ILE A 348 -24.60 -1.36 15.78
CA ILE A 348 -24.34 -1.87 14.42
C ILE A 348 -23.03 -2.65 14.37
N SER A 349 -22.89 -3.58 13.44
CA SER A 349 -21.63 -4.32 13.27
C SER A 349 -20.51 -3.39 12.77
N ILE A 350 -19.24 -3.72 13.04
CA ILE A 350 -18.09 -3.04 12.40
C ILE A 350 -18.20 -3.09 10.88
N SER A 351 -18.73 -4.18 10.30
CA SER A 351 -18.93 -4.30 8.86
C SER A 351 -19.94 -3.28 8.33
N ASP A 352 -21.05 -3.05 9.04
CA ASP A 352 -22.04 -2.05 8.67
C ASP A 352 -21.51 -0.64 8.84
N ALA A 353 -20.80 -0.37 9.95
CA ALA A 353 -20.14 0.91 10.18
C ALA A 353 -19.14 1.22 9.04
N ARG A 354 -18.32 0.24 8.62
CA ARG A 354 -17.40 0.37 7.48
C ARG A 354 -18.15 0.65 6.18
N ARG A 355 -19.22 -0.09 5.88
CA ARG A 355 -20.04 0.12 4.68
C ARG A 355 -20.62 1.53 4.63
N MET A 356 -21.20 2.00 5.74
CA MET A 356 -21.74 3.37 5.84
C MET A 356 -20.65 4.43 5.68
N MET A 357 -19.48 4.19 6.25
CA MET A 357 -18.32 5.07 6.12
C MET A 357 -17.82 5.17 4.67
N THR A 358 -17.84 4.07 3.91
CA THR A 358 -17.47 4.02 2.48
C THR A 358 -18.60 4.38 1.52
N ASP A 359 -19.79 4.73 1.99
CA ASP A 359 -20.90 5.14 1.11
C ASP A 359 -20.95 6.67 1.03
N PRO A 360 -20.60 7.28 -0.12
CA PRO A 360 -20.52 8.74 -0.27
C PRO A 360 -21.88 9.43 -0.12
N THR A 361 -22.99 8.69 -0.17
CA THR A 361 -24.34 9.23 0.03
C THR A 361 -24.73 9.36 1.50
N VAL A 362 -24.01 8.68 2.41
CA VAL A 362 -24.26 8.75 3.85
C VAL A 362 -23.86 10.14 4.37
N PRO A 363 -24.76 10.88 5.04
CA PRO A 363 -24.43 12.21 5.55
C PRO A 363 -23.33 12.19 6.61
N GLU A 364 -22.49 13.22 6.62
CA GLU A 364 -21.32 13.29 7.52
C GLU A 364 -21.68 13.29 9.00
N HIS A 365 -22.81 13.90 9.37
CA HIS A 365 -23.32 13.85 10.75
C HIS A 365 -23.71 12.44 11.21
N VAL A 366 -23.98 11.50 10.29
CA VAL A 366 -24.17 10.09 10.61
C VAL A 366 -22.82 9.43 10.89
N LEU A 367 -21.80 9.76 10.09
CA LEU A 367 -20.43 9.25 10.28
C LEU A 367 -19.83 9.70 11.61
N ARG A 368 -20.10 10.95 12.02
CA ARG A 368 -19.72 11.52 13.34
C ARG A 368 -20.24 10.70 14.53
N GLN A 369 -21.28 9.89 14.33
CA GLN A 369 -21.83 9.02 15.38
C GLN A 369 -21.14 7.65 15.41
N LEU A 370 -20.62 7.19 14.26
CA LEU A 370 -19.93 5.91 14.11
C LEU A 370 -18.53 5.91 14.71
N VAL A 371 -17.90 7.08 14.78
CA VAL A 371 -16.53 7.23 15.28
C VAL A 371 -16.47 8.20 16.46
N ILE A 372 -15.50 8.00 17.33
CA ILE A 372 -15.10 8.92 18.38
C ILE A 372 -13.61 9.24 18.24
N PRO A 373 -13.15 10.40 18.71
CA PRO A 373 -11.74 10.73 18.67
C PRO A 373 -10.87 9.76 19.49
N ASP A 374 -9.61 9.64 19.08
CA ASP A 374 -8.56 8.93 19.81
C ASP A 374 -7.44 9.90 20.24
N PRO A 375 -7.54 10.49 21.45
CA PRO A 375 -6.53 11.41 21.94
C PRO A 375 -5.14 10.80 22.15
N ALA A 376 -5.05 9.48 22.40
CA ALA A 376 -3.78 8.82 22.67
C ALA A 376 -2.94 8.65 21.40
N ALA A 377 -3.62 8.56 20.26
CA ALA A 377 -2.98 8.29 18.98
C ALA A 377 -3.04 9.49 18.00
N SER A 378 -3.67 10.60 18.42
CA SER A 378 -3.64 11.89 17.71
C SER A 378 -2.26 12.57 17.82
N ARG A 379 -1.85 13.27 16.76
CA ARG A 379 -0.60 14.06 16.68
C ARG A 379 -0.89 15.49 16.19
N PRO A 380 0.04 16.47 16.33
CA PRO A 380 -0.17 17.82 15.78
C PRO A 380 -0.50 17.76 14.29
N PHE A 381 -1.52 18.52 13.85
CA PHE A 381 -2.03 18.51 12.47
C PHE A 381 -2.38 17.11 11.92
N ALA A 382 -2.59 16.11 12.79
CA ALA A 382 -2.88 14.71 12.46
C ALA A 382 -3.82 14.08 13.51
N PRO A 383 -5.06 14.59 13.66
CA PRO A 383 -6.04 14.04 14.60
C PRO A 383 -6.44 12.61 14.22
N ALA A 384 -6.74 11.80 15.24
CA ALA A 384 -7.05 10.38 15.11
C ALA A 384 -8.45 10.03 15.61
N VAL A 385 -9.01 8.93 15.08
CA VAL A 385 -10.37 8.47 15.39
C VAL A 385 -10.40 6.94 15.54
N ARG A 386 -11.37 6.45 16.31
CA ARG A 386 -11.70 5.03 16.47
C ARG A 386 -13.20 4.83 16.41
N PHE A 387 -13.68 3.61 16.20
CA PHE A 387 -15.13 3.35 16.24
C PHE A 387 -15.72 3.68 17.60
N ASN A 388 -16.93 4.23 17.59
CA ASN A 388 -17.70 4.51 18.79
C ASN A 388 -18.26 3.19 19.35
N PRO A 389 -17.78 2.67 20.50
CA PRO A 389 -18.26 1.40 21.05
C PRO A 389 -19.72 1.45 21.51
N GLU A 390 -20.29 2.65 21.68
CA GLU A 390 -21.70 2.80 22.02
C GLU A 390 -22.60 2.54 20.81
N VAL A 391 -22.14 2.87 19.60
CA VAL A 391 -22.89 2.76 18.35
C VAL A 391 -22.48 1.52 17.54
N VAL A 392 -21.21 1.12 17.64
CA VAL A 392 -20.60 0.03 16.89
C VAL A 392 -20.24 -1.10 17.84
N ALA A 393 -20.62 -2.33 17.49
CA ALA A 393 -20.33 -3.53 18.25
C ALA A 393 -18.85 -3.95 18.05
N ILE A 394 -17.98 -3.49 18.95
CA ILE A 394 -16.55 -3.82 18.98
C ILE A 394 -16.33 -5.03 19.89
N GLY A 395 -15.69 -6.09 19.39
CA GLY A 395 -15.42 -7.31 20.18
C GLY A 395 -14.22 -7.16 21.13
N GLU A 396 -14.23 -7.85 22.28
CA GLU A 396 -13.14 -7.81 23.28
C GLU A 396 -11.78 -8.32 22.73
N VAL A 397 -11.76 -9.01 21.59
CA VAL A 397 -10.56 -9.58 20.94
C VAL A 397 -9.95 -8.65 19.87
N GLU A 398 -10.62 -7.54 19.51
CA GLU A 398 -10.22 -6.64 18.41
C GLU A 398 -9.34 -5.45 18.86
N LEU A 399 -9.10 -5.29 20.17
CA LEU A 399 -8.47 -4.09 20.73
C LEU A 399 -6.95 -3.96 20.50
N GLY A 400 -6.23 -5.04 20.15
CA GLY A 400 -4.75 -5.05 20.21
C GLY A 400 -3.99 -4.78 18.90
N VAL A 401 -4.48 -5.25 17.75
CA VAL A 401 -3.77 -5.17 16.45
C VAL A 401 -4.58 -4.43 15.39
N GLU A 402 -5.91 -4.49 15.43
CA GLU A 402 -6.79 -3.76 14.51
C GLU A 402 -6.81 -2.24 14.81
N SER A 403 -6.60 -1.85 16.07
CA SER A 403 -6.59 -0.43 16.49
C SER A 403 -5.53 0.41 15.76
N ALA A 404 -4.34 -0.13 15.47
CA ALA A 404 -3.29 0.58 14.73
C ALA A 404 -3.54 0.64 13.20
N GLN A 405 -4.21 -0.37 12.63
CA GLN A 405 -4.62 -0.37 11.21
C GLN A 405 -5.85 0.52 10.97
N LEU A 406 -6.67 0.76 11.99
CA LEU A 406 -7.82 1.68 11.97
C LEU A 406 -7.41 3.16 11.86
N MET A 407 -6.16 3.51 12.21
CA MET A 407 -5.70 4.90 12.36
C MET A 407 -5.38 5.62 11.04
N ASN A 408 -4.89 4.91 10.02
CA ASN A 408 -4.65 5.48 8.67
C ASN A 408 -5.92 5.52 7.81
N TRP A 409 -6.93 4.74 8.18
CA TRP A 409 -8.14 4.56 7.38
C TRP A 409 -9.05 5.80 7.33
N ALA A 410 -9.15 6.60 8.40
CA ALA A 410 -10.09 7.73 8.44
C ALA A 410 -9.68 8.92 7.56
N ASN A 411 -8.38 9.20 7.45
CA ASN A 411 -7.83 10.25 6.59
C ASN A 411 -7.96 9.84 5.11
N GLU A 412 -7.59 8.59 4.78
CA GLU A 412 -7.75 8.00 3.44
C GLU A 412 -9.22 7.93 3.02
N LEU A 413 -10.12 7.61 3.95
CA LEU A 413 -11.56 7.58 3.70
C LEU A 413 -12.15 8.97 3.45
N SER A 414 -11.79 9.96 4.26
CA SER A 414 -12.28 11.34 4.08
C SER A 414 -11.87 11.88 2.71
N GLN A 415 -10.62 11.60 2.29
CA GLN A 415 -10.11 11.94 0.96
C GLN A 415 -10.88 11.19 -0.13
N TRP A 416 -11.11 9.88 0.05
CA TRP A 416 -11.89 9.06 -0.88
C TRP A 416 -13.32 9.60 -1.08
N ARG A 417 -13.99 10.01 0.01
CA ARG A 417 -15.33 10.60 -0.06
C ARG A 417 -15.35 11.93 -0.80
N ARG A 418 -14.39 12.82 -0.53
CA ARG A 418 -14.24 14.11 -1.25
C ARG A 418 -14.00 13.89 -2.75
N ASN A 419 -13.14 12.94 -3.10
CA ASN A 419 -12.86 12.61 -4.49
C ASN A 419 -14.06 11.98 -5.21
N ASN A 420 -14.87 11.16 -4.54
CA ASN A 420 -16.12 10.66 -5.11
C ASN A 420 -17.19 11.73 -5.24
N ALA A 421 -17.33 12.63 -4.26
CA ALA A 421 -18.22 13.78 -4.38
C ALA A 421 -17.80 14.70 -5.54
N PHE A 422 -16.50 14.90 -5.73
CA PHE A 422 -15.94 15.59 -6.88
C PHE A 422 -16.30 14.88 -8.19
N PHE A 423 -16.09 13.57 -8.30
CA PHE A 423 -16.45 12.81 -9.51
C PHE A 423 -17.94 12.86 -9.80
N ALA A 424 -18.79 12.75 -8.78
CA ALA A 424 -20.23 12.89 -8.93
C ALA A 424 -20.63 14.26 -9.50
N ARG A 425 -20.01 15.35 -9.02
CA ARG A 425 -20.21 16.71 -9.55
C ARG A 425 -19.72 16.84 -10.99
N MET A 426 -18.54 16.32 -11.29
CA MET A 426 -18.01 16.32 -12.66
C MET A 426 -18.91 15.58 -13.63
N ASN A 427 -19.47 14.43 -13.22
CA ASN A 427 -20.41 13.65 -14.02
C ASN A 427 -21.76 14.35 -14.21
N ALA A 428 -22.19 15.13 -13.22
CA ALA A 428 -23.40 15.96 -13.30
C ALA A 428 -23.21 17.24 -14.16
N GLY A 429 -22.01 17.49 -14.69
CA GLY A 429 -21.73 18.68 -15.50
C GLY A 429 -21.73 19.97 -14.68
N ASP A 430 -21.34 19.88 -13.40
CA ASP A 430 -21.32 21.02 -12.48
C ASP A 430 -20.47 22.18 -13.04
N PRO A 431 -21.03 23.42 -13.12
CA PRO A 431 -20.33 24.56 -13.72
C PRO A 431 -19.27 25.18 -12.81
N ARG A 432 -19.16 24.75 -11.55
CA ARG A 432 -18.22 25.33 -10.59
C ARG A 432 -16.77 25.16 -11.03
N PRO A 433 -15.88 26.15 -10.79
CA PRO A 433 -14.48 26.04 -11.18
C PRO A 433 -13.81 24.85 -10.51
N VAL A 434 -13.01 24.10 -11.28
CA VAL A 434 -12.25 22.96 -10.78
C VAL A 434 -10.96 23.45 -10.12
N LEU A 435 -10.72 23.05 -8.88
CA LEU A 435 -9.48 23.31 -8.15
C LEU A 435 -8.80 21.99 -7.81
N VAL A 436 -7.49 22.05 -7.58
CA VAL A 436 -6.71 20.95 -6.98
C VAL A 436 -6.20 21.42 -5.63
N SER A 437 -6.31 20.60 -4.59
CA SER A 437 -5.74 20.89 -3.26
C SER A 437 -4.71 19.85 -2.84
N VAL A 438 -3.65 20.32 -2.19
CA VAL A 438 -2.71 19.51 -1.43
C VAL A 438 -2.43 20.20 -0.09
N GLY A 439 -2.60 19.49 1.01
CA GLY A 439 -2.17 20.01 2.29
C GLY A 439 -2.46 19.21 3.54
N ASP A 440 -2.24 19.85 4.69
CA ASP A 440 -2.34 19.27 6.02
C ASP A 440 -3.78 19.29 6.59
N SER A 441 -3.94 19.06 7.89
CA SER A 441 -5.23 19.07 8.61
C SER A 441 -6.10 20.32 8.45
N TRP A 442 -5.55 21.47 8.06
CA TRP A 442 -6.37 22.65 7.74
C TRP A 442 -7.16 22.47 6.44
N PHE A 443 -6.70 21.57 5.57
CA PHE A 443 -7.38 21.16 4.34
C PHE A 443 -7.94 19.73 4.44
N GLN A 444 -7.67 18.98 5.52
CA GLN A 444 -8.14 17.61 5.69
C GLN A 444 -8.29 17.26 7.17
N PHE A 445 -9.28 17.85 7.83
CA PHE A 445 -9.64 17.48 9.19
C PHE A 445 -10.64 16.30 9.15
N PRO A 446 -10.34 15.15 9.80
CA PRO A 446 -11.22 13.99 9.74
C PRO A 446 -12.52 14.23 10.52
N ILE A 447 -13.63 14.28 9.77
CA ILE A 447 -15.04 14.09 10.17
C ILE A 447 -15.61 15.11 11.17
N PHE A 448 -14.84 15.64 12.14
CA PHE A 448 -15.35 16.41 13.27
C PHE A 448 -15.35 17.94 13.10
N LEU A 449 -14.64 18.47 12.10
CA LEU A 449 -14.63 19.89 11.75
C LEU A 449 -14.81 20.01 10.25
N ASP A 450 -15.56 21.03 9.84
CA ASP A 450 -15.71 21.40 8.42
C ASP A 450 -14.55 22.33 8.04
N ASP A 451 -13.51 21.75 7.45
CA ASP A 451 -12.24 22.45 7.17
C ASP A 451 -12.31 23.36 5.94
N VAL A 452 -11.20 24.01 5.57
CA VAL A 452 -11.19 24.98 4.45
C VAL A 452 -11.73 24.40 3.15
N ILE A 453 -11.45 23.13 2.84
CA ILE A 453 -11.92 22.49 1.61
C ILE A 453 -13.43 22.26 1.65
N ASP A 454 -13.98 21.88 2.81
CA ASP A 454 -15.42 21.73 2.99
C ASP A 454 -16.14 23.08 2.84
N GLN A 455 -15.58 24.14 3.45
CA GLN A 455 -16.13 25.51 3.36
C GLN A 455 -16.13 26.05 1.93
N LEU A 456 -15.08 25.73 1.14
CA LEU A 456 -14.98 26.10 -0.27
C LEU A 456 -15.83 25.21 -1.19
N GLY A 457 -16.20 24.02 -0.72
CA GLY A 457 -16.90 22.98 -1.49
C GLY A 457 -18.29 23.36 -1.97
N SER A 458 -18.87 24.48 -1.52
CA SER A 458 -20.10 25.05 -2.06
C SER A 458 -19.87 25.84 -3.36
N ALA A 459 -18.77 26.60 -3.44
CA ALA A 459 -18.45 27.48 -4.56
C ALA A 459 -17.57 26.80 -5.63
N TYR A 460 -16.81 25.78 -5.25
CA TYR A 460 -15.82 25.13 -6.13
C TYR A 460 -15.97 23.60 -6.15
N SER A 461 -15.50 23.00 -7.25
CA SER A 461 -15.30 21.55 -7.35
C SER A 461 -13.83 21.26 -7.10
N ILE A 462 -13.51 20.63 -5.97
CA ILE A 462 -12.12 20.50 -5.51
C ILE A 462 -11.68 19.03 -5.57
N TRP A 463 -10.62 18.75 -6.33
CA TRP A 463 -9.92 17.47 -6.31
C TRP A 463 -8.89 17.49 -5.19
N SER A 464 -9.14 16.73 -4.12
CA SER A 464 -8.34 16.75 -2.90
C SER A 464 -7.32 15.63 -2.87
N LEU A 465 -6.06 16.02 -2.75
CA LEU A 465 -4.91 15.14 -2.47
C LEU A 465 -4.32 15.46 -1.08
N ASP A 466 -5.13 16.06 -0.23
CA ASP A 466 -4.78 16.54 1.10
C ASP A 466 -4.59 15.34 2.06
N ALA A 467 -3.60 15.45 2.94
CA ALA A 467 -3.28 14.44 3.94
C ALA A 467 -2.86 15.11 5.26
N ALA A 468 -3.69 14.94 6.30
CA ALA A 468 -3.32 15.32 7.66
C ALA A 468 -2.02 14.61 8.11
N GLY A 469 -1.14 15.36 8.80
CA GLY A 469 0.11 14.84 9.34
C GLY A 469 1.29 14.74 8.37
N ASP A 470 1.11 15.07 7.08
CA ASP A 470 2.20 15.00 6.11
C ASP A 470 3.09 16.26 6.13
N THR A 471 4.35 16.12 5.71
CA THR A 471 5.30 17.24 5.62
C THR A 471 5.24 17.88 4.24
N LEU A 472 5.51 19.18 4.16
CA LEU A 472 5.52 19.87 2.85
C LEU A 472 6.54 19.25 1.90
N SER A 473 7.72 18.89 2.41
CA SER A 473 8.75 18.23 1.60
C SER A 473 8.27 16.90 1.02
N ASN A 474 7.56 16.09 1.79
CA ASN A 474 7.06 14.82 1.29
C ASN A 474 5.99 15.03 0.20
N MET A 475 5.01 15.90 0.45
CA MET A 475 3.93 16.19 -0.51
C MET A 475 4.42 16.81 -1.83
N VAL A 476 5.44 17.67 -1.74
CA VAL A 476 5.88 18.53 -2.86
C VAL A 476 7.13 17.99 -3.54
N VAL A 477 8.13 17.57 -2.78
CA VAL A 477 9.44 17.19 -3.34
C VAL A 477 9.48 15.70 -3.63
N THR A 478 9.10 14.88 -2.64
CA THR A 478 9.17 13.41 -2.72
C THR A 478 8.08 12.84 -3.61
N GLU A 479 6.82 13.12 -3.29
CA GLU A 479 5.66 12.52 -3.97
C GLU A 479 5.13 13.36 -5.13
N LYS A 480 5.41 14.66 -5.13
CA LYS A 480 4.93 15.62 -6.14
C LYS A 480 3.41 15.54 -6.37
N ARG A 481 2.62 15.34 -5.31
CA ARG A 481 1.16 15.15 -5.37
C ARG A 481 0.46 16.29 -6.12
N HIS A 482 0.89 17.53 -5.89
CA HIS A 482 0.34 18.72 -6.53
C HIS A 482 0.45 18.68 -8.07
N LEU A 483 1.60 18.27 -8.62
CA LEU A 483 1.75 18.10 -10.07
C LEU A 483 0.93 16.92 -10.59
N ALA A 484 0.83 15.82 -9.85
CA ALA A 484 0.00 14.69 -10.26
C ALA A 484 -1.48 15.10 -10.38
N GLY A 485 -2.01 15.82 -9.38
CA GLY A 485 -3.38 16.34 -9.41
C GLY A 485 -3.62 17.36 -10.51
N LEU A 486 -2.72 18.33 -10.69
CA LEU A 486 -2.83 19.32 -11.77
C LEU A 486 -2.73 18.66 -13.16
N ARG A 487 -1.88 17.64 -13.34
CA ARG A 487 -1.80 16.87 -14.59
C ARG A 487 -3.08 16.11 -14.87
N GLN A 488 -3.67 15.50 -13.84
CA GLN A 488 -4.94 14.78 -13.96
C GLN A 488 -6.08 15.69 -14.42
N TRP A 489 -6.12 16.93 -13.93
CA TRP A 489 -7.14 17.91 -14.28
C TRP A 489 -6.64 19.00 -15.24
N ARG A 490 -5.62 18.70 -16.04
CA ARG A 490 -5.01 19.67 -16.97
C ARG A 490 -6.07 20.25 -17.91
N GLY A 491 -6.07 21.57 -18.05
CA GLY A 491 -7.06 22.31 -18.85
C GLY A 491 -8.41 22.55 -18.18
N LYS A 492 -8.75 21.80 -17.11
CA LYS A 492 -9.94 22.06 -16.28
C LYS A 492 -9.60 22.78 -14.98
N ALA A 493 -8.50 22.38 -14.33
CA ALA A 493 -8.01 22.99 -13.10
C ALA A 493 -7.72 24.48 -13.32
N LYS A 494 -8.29 25.30 -12.44
CA LYS A 494 -8.20 26.75 -12.48
C LYS A 494 -7.22 27.32 -11.46
N ALA A 495 -6.98 26.61 -10.36
CA ALA A 495 -5.94 26.96 -9.39
C ALA A 495 -5.48 25.72 -8.61
N LEU A 496 -4.32 25.86 -7.98
CA LEU A 496 -3.81 24.94 -6.97
C LEU A 496 -3.93 25.59 -5.59
N LEU A 497 -4.50 24.89 -4.63
CA LEU A 497 -4.50 25.27 -3.22
C LEU A 497 -3.43 24.47 -2.48
N VAL A 498 -2.63 25.14 -1.66
CA VAL A 498 -1.55 24.52 -0.87
C VAL A 498 -1.69 24.93 0.60
N SER A 499 -1.90 23.95 1.47
CA SER A 499 -1.70 24.08 2.92
C SER A 499 -0.50 23.25 3.32
N GLY A 500 0.42 23.80 4.08
CA GLY A 500 1.58 23.04 4.53
C GLY A 500 2.60 23.96 5.17
N SER A 501 3.36 23.43 6.14
CA SER A 501 4.40 24.04 7.01
C SER A 501 4.15 23.77 8.49
N GLY A 502 2.93 23.39 8.88
CA GLY A 502 2.57 23.10 10.27
C GLY A 502 3.42 21.97 10.85
N ASN A 503 3.36 20.78 10.26
CA ASN A 503 4.12 19.61 10.73
C ASN A 503 5.63 19.82 10.75
N ASP A 504 6.16 20.63 9.83
CA ASP A 504 7.58 20.93 9.71
C ASP A 504 8.13 21.81 10.85
N ILE A 505 7.25 22.54 11.56
CA ILE A 505 7.62 23.55 12.57
C ILE A 505 7.03 23.26 13.97
N VAL A 506 5.79 22.78 14.04
CA VAL A 506 5.03 22.50 15.28
C VAL A 506 4.59 21.03 15.37
N GLY A 507 5.05 20.17 14.46
CA GLY A 507 4.85 18.72 14.50
C GLY A 507 5.77 17.98 15.47
N GLU A 508 5.91 16.68 15.25
CA GLU A 508 6.81 15.78 15.99
C GLU A 508 7.77 15.09 15.01
N ASP A 509 9.04 14.96 15.39
CA ASP A 509 10.02 14.18 14.63
C ASP A 509 9.79 12.66 14.85
N PRO A 510 10.40 11.75 14.06
CA PRO A 510 10.19 10.30 14.17
C PRO A 510 10.55 9.66 15.53
N ASP A 511 11.24 10.41 16.39
CA ASP A 511 11.55 10.06 17.77
C ASP A 511 10.41 10.39 18.77
N GLY A 512 9.29 10.95 18.28
CA GLY A 512 8.13 11.36 19.09
C GLY A 512 8.35 12.66 19.86
N VAL A 513 9.41 13.41 19.54
CA VAL A 513 9.74 14.67 20.24
C VAL A 513 9.21 15.86 19.43
N SER A 514 8.49 16.77 20.12
CA SER A 514 7.98 18.01 19.52
C SER A 514 9.09 18.85 18.90
N VAL A 515 8.90 19.25 17.65
CA VAL A 515 9.83 20.10 16.89
C VAL A 515 10.06 21.44 17.59
N LEU A 516 9.05 21.98 18.29
CA LEU A 516 9.16 23.22 19.07
C LEU A 516 10.34 23.17 20.04
N THR A 517 10.59 22.03 20.66
CA THR A 517 11.69 21.88 21.63
C THR A 517 13.08 21.88 21.02
N LYS A 518 13.16 21.68 19.70
CA LYS A 518 14.40 21.66 18.93
C LYS A 518 14.69 23.02 18.30
N ILE A 519 13.65 23.76 17.93
CA ILE A 519 13.78 25.08 17.28
C ILE A 519 13.80 26.24 18.27
N LEU A 520 13.26 26.07 19.48
CA LEU A 520 13.25 27.11 20.52
C LEU A 520 14.38 26.94 21.54
N ARG A 521 14.83 28.06 22.09
CA ARG A 521 15.73 28.07 23.25
C ARG A 521 14.96 27.75 24.55
N PRO A 522 15.59 27.13 25.56
CA PRO A 522 15.01 27.02 26.89
C PRO A 522 14.72 28.38 27.52
N PHE A 523 13.78 28.42 28.48
CA PHE A 523 13.38 29.63 29.19
C PHE A 523 14.59 30.39 29.75
N THR A 524 14.65 31.69 29.45
CA THR A 524 15.67 32.61 29.97
C THR A 524 15.02 33.92 30.41
N PRO A 525 15.14 34.33 31.68
CA PRO A 525 14.50 35.53 32.19
C PRO A 525 14.84 36.80 31.38
N GLY A 526 13.83 37.63 31.11
CA GLY A 526 13.98 38.95 30.49
C GLY A 526 14.34 38.95 29.00
N LYS A 527 14.28 37.80 28.32
CA LYS A 527 14.48 37.71 26.86
C LYS A 527 13.17 37.95 26.10
N PRO A 528 13.18 38.70 24.99
CA PRO A 528 12.00 38.89 24.14
C PRO A 528 11.67 37.61 23.35
N ALA A 529 10.43 37.49 22.87
CA ALA A 529 9.96 36.33 22.10
C ALA A 529 10.85 35.98 20.90
N SER A 530 11.28 36.97 20.11
CA SER A 530 12.17 36.78 18.96
C SER A 530 13.52 36.12 19.30
N TRP A 531 14.03 36.30 20.53
CA TRP A 531 15.28 35.67 20.98
C TRP A 531 15.16 34.15 21.06
N TYR A 532 13.98 33.63 21.39
CA TYR A 532 13.75 32.19 21.50
C TYR A 532 13.80 31.47 20.16
N LEU A 533 13.45 32.17 19.06
CA LEU A 533 13.49 31.66 17.69
C LEU A 533 14.83 31.86 16.99
N ASP A 534 15.74 32.67 17.53
CA ASP A 534 17.08 32.84 16.98
C ASP A 534 17.95 31.59 17.25
N THR A 535 17.65 30.51 16.55
CA THR A 535 18.40 29.26 16.58
C THR A 535 18.84 28.87 15.18
N GLY A 536 19.91 28.10 15.09
CA GLY A 536 20.36 27.55 13.80
C GLY A 536 19.35 26.56 13.22
N GLU A 537 18.65 25.81 14.06
CA GLU A 537 17.66 24.82 13.63
C GLU A 537 16.41 25.49 13.06
N PHE A 538 15.86 26.53 13.71
CA PHE A 538 14.74 27.29 13.17
C PHE A 538 15.06 27.86 11.79
N ARG A 539 16.22 28.53 11.65
CA ARG A 539 16.67 29.08 10.36
C ARG A 539 16.84 28.01 9.28
N ARG A 540 17.38 26.84 9.62
CA ARG A 540 17.51 25.71 8.68
C ARG A 540 16.15 25.21 8.20
N ARG A 541 15.20 25.00 9.12
CA ARG A 541 13.85 24.50 8.78
C ARG A 541 13.08 25.51 7.94
N LEU A 542 13.13 26.80 8.29
CA LEU A 542 12.50 27.87 7.51
C LEU A 542 13.10 27.99 6.11
N ALA A 543 14.43 27.86 5.95
CA ALA A 543 15.08 27.83 4.64
C ALA A 543 14.71 26.58 3.81
N GLY A 544 14.53 25.43 4.47
CA GLY A 544 14.01 24.22 3.85
C GLY A 544 12.59 24.41 3.29
N LEU A 545 11.70 25.01 4.09
CA LEU A 545 10.34 25.36 3.66
C LEU A 545 10.35 26.35 2.50
N GLN A 546 11.17 27.40 2.57
CA GLN A 546 11.33 28.37 1.49
C GLN A 546 11.75 27.68 0.18
N THR A 547 12.68 26.74 0.26
CA THR A 547 13.13 25.96 -0.90
C THR A 547 11.99 25.10 -1.46
N CYS A 548 11.23 24.42 -0.61
CA CYS A 548 10.09 23.59 -1.03
C CYS A 548 9.00 24.43 -1.73
N PHE A 549 8.61 25.58 -1.17
CA PHE A 549 7.63 26.47 -1.80
C PHE A 549 8.13 27.08 -3.10
N ALA A 550 9.37 27.56 -3.15
CA ALA A 550 9.96 28.08 -4.38
C ALA A 550 9.95 27.01 -5.49
N THR A 551 10.39 25.79 -5.17
CA THR A 551 10.34 24.64 -6.08
C THR A 551 8.91 24.31 -6.51
N LEU A 552 7.93 24.37 -5.59
CA LEU A 552 6.52 24.18 -5.94
C LEU A 552 6.06 25.21 -6.96
N PHE A 553 6.26 26.50 -6.68
CA PHE A 553 5.78 27.58 -7.54
C PHE A 553 6.46 27.56 -8.91
N GLU A 554 7.77 27.28 -8.95
CA GLU A 554 8.54 27.13 -10.18
C GLU A 554 8.05 25.96 -11.02
N ASN A 555 7.86 24.78 -10.41
CA ASN A 555 7.37 23.60 -11.12
C ASN A 555 5.97 23.83 -11.71
N VAL A 556 5.08 24.49 -10.95
CA VAL A 556 3.73 24.80 -11.44
C VAL A 556 3.78 25.85 -12.54
N ALA A 557 4.57 26.92 -12.40
CA ALA A 557 4.72 27.94 -13.43
C ALA A 557 5.28 27.35 -14.73
N GLN A 558 6.25 26.45 -14.63
CA GLN A 558 6.90 25.81 -15.77
C GLN A 558 5.95 24.89 -16.53
N GLU A 559 5.12 24.11 -15.84
CA GLU A 559 4.27 23.11 -16.48
C GLU A 559 2.84 23.62 -16.80
N PHE A 560 2.32 24.53 -15.99
CA PHE A 560 0.97 25.09 -16.03
C PHE A 560 1.05 26.62 -16.06
N SER A 561 1.63 27.15 -17.14
CA SER A 561 1.79 28.60 -17.32
C SER A 561 0.48 29.35 -17.07
N GLY A 562 0.54 30.38 -16.23
CA GLY A 562 -0.61 31.20 -15.84
C GLY A 562 -1.51 30.60 -14.76
N LEU A 563 -1.30 29.37 -14.29
CA LEU A 563 -2.13 28.75 -13.25
C LEU A 563 -1.76 29.32 -11.86
N PRO A 564 -2.71 29.98 -11.16
CA PRO A 564 -2.46 30.51 -9.83
C PRO A 564 -2.32 29.42 -8.78
N VAL A 565 -1.32 29.59 -7.91
CA VAL A 565 -1.10 28.75 -6.73
C VAL A 565 -1.37 29.59 -5.49
N LEU A 566 -2.29 29.16 -4.64
CA LEU A 566 -2.60 29.82 -3.38
C LEU A 566 -1.96 29.06 -2.22
N CYS A 567 -1.26 29.78 -1.34
CA CYS A 567 -0.75 29.25 -0.07
C CYS A 567 -1.02 30.21 1.10
N HIS A 568 -0.82 29.76 2.33
CA HIS A 568 -1.04 30.56 3.54
C HIS A 568 -0.01 30.23 4.64
N GLY A 569 0.22 31.16 5.57
CA GLY A 569 1.11 31.00 6.72
C GLY A 569 0.42 30.76 8.06
N TYR A 570 -0.82 30.27 8.07
CA TYR A 570 -1.71 30.12 9.24
C TYR A 570 -2.06 31.45 9.96
N ASP A 571 -3.04 31.38 10.88
CA ASP A 571 -3.36 32.46 11.82
C ASP A 571 -2.63 32.23 13.15
N HIS A 572 -2.48 33.28 13.96
CA HIS A 572 -1.93 33.32 15.31
C HIS A 572 -2.66 32.34 16.25
N ALA A 573 -2.21 31.09 16.19
CA ALA A 573 -2.61 29.99 17.05
C ALA A 573 -2.53 30.37 18.54
N LEU A 574 -3.42 29.80 19.34
CA LEU A 574 -3.58 30.16 20.75
C LEU A 574 -3.07 29.02 21.65
N PRO A 575 -1.86 29.13 22.23
CA PRO A 575 -1.44 28.23 23.29
C PRO A 575 -2.46 28.18 24.42
N ALA A 576 -2.59 27.02 25.04
CA ALA A 576 -3.47 26.83 26.19
C ALA A 576 -3.07 27.73 27.35
N VAL A 577 -4.08 28.27 28.03
CA VAL A 577 -3.88 29.06 29.24
C VAL A 577 -4.40 28.30 30.47
N PRO A 578 -3.90 28.59 31.68
CA PRO A 578 -4.49 28.03 32.89
C PRO A 578 -6.00 28.33 32.97
N GLY A 579 -6.82 27.28 33.09
CA GLY A 579 -8.28 27.40 33.08
C GLY A 579 -8.90 27.63 31.70
N ASP A 580 -8.20 27.25 30.62
CA ASP A 580 -8.73 27.30 29.26
C ASP A 580 -10.10 26.61 29.16
N LYS A 581 -11.00 27.23 28.40
CA LYS A 581 -12.37 26.74 28.21
C LYS A 581 -12.50 25.82 27.01
N ARG A 582 -11.44 25.70 26.18
CA ARG A 582 -11.41 24.74 25.07
C ARG A 582 -11.30 23.33 25.65
N HIS A 583 -12.08 22.43 25.09
CA HIS A 583 -12.12 21.02 25.47
C HIS A 583 -12.07 20.16 24.20
N PRO A 584 -10.91 20.12 23.52
CA PRO A 584 -10.80 19.37 22.28
C PRO A 584 -11.00 17.89 22.55
N LEU A 585 -11.81 17.24 21.70
CA LEU A 585 -12.15 15.85 21.91
C LEU A 585 -11.00 14.90 21.53
N TRP A 586 -10.04 15.37 20.73
CA TRP A 586 -8.94 14.60 20.13
C TRP A 586 -7.56 14.88 20.73
N ALA A 587 -7.45 15.74 21.75
CA ALA A 587 -6.16 16.06 22.35
C ALA A 587 -6.33 16.56 23.79
N LYS A 588 -5.22 16.61 24.54
CA LYS A 588 -5.19 17.44 25.76
C LYS A 588 -5.22 18.91 25.35
N VAL A 589 -5.77 19.74 26.24
CA VAL A 589 -5.93 21.18 26.01
C VAL A 589 -4.60 21.86 25.67
N ASP A 590 -3.49 21.43 26.29
CA ASP A 590 -2.14 21.98 26.16
C ASP A 590 -1.18 21.08 25.35
N ALA A 591 -1.70 20.14 24.55
CA ALA A 591 -0.91 19.05 23.97
C ALA A 591 0.24 19.51 23.06
N TRP A 592 0.06 20.60 22.30
CA TRP A 592 0.86 20.87 21.09
C TRP A 592 1.73 22.11 21.19
N LEU A 593 1.28 23.16 21.86
CA LEU A 593 2.02 24.42 22.00
C LEU A 593 2.43 24.66 23.45
N ALA A 594 1.46 24.85 24.34
CA ALA A 594 1.72 25.24 25.72
C ALA A 594 2.46 24.15 26.51
N GLY A 595 2.13 22.88 26.30
CA GLY A 595 2.74 21.73 26.96
C GLY A 595 4.22 21.58 26.64
N PRO A 596 4.64 21.46 25.36
CA PRO A 596 6.05 21.39 24.98
C PRO A 596 6.86 22.60 25.47
N MET A 597 6.33 23.82 25.31
CA MET A 597 7.01 25.03 25.79
C MET A 597 7.13 25.08 27.33
N GLY A 598 6.06 24.76 28.04
CA GLY A 598 5.99 24.86 29.51
C GLY A 598 6.71 23.72 30.24
N ASN A 599 6.53 22.49 29.78
CA ASN A 599 6.99 21.29 30.47
C ASN A 599 8.43 20.92 30.11
N GLN A 600 8.84 21.14 28.86
CA GLN A 600 10.16 20.70 28.38
C GLN A 600 11.15 21.87 28.27
N LEU A 601 10.69 23.08 27.92
CA LEU A 601 11.56 24.27 27.83
C LEU A 601 11.45 25.22 29.03
N GLY A 602 10.48 25.01 29.91
CA GLY A 602 10.26 25.87 31.10
C GLY A 602 9.61 27.23 30.80
N ILE A 603 9.16 27.48 29.57
CA ILE A 603 8.50 28.72 29.16
C ILE A 603 7.03 28.63 29.55
N ARG A 604 6.70 29.02 30.79
CA ARG A 604 5.35 28.84 31.37
C ARG A 604 4.45 30.07 31.32
N ASP A 605 5.01 31.24 31.01
CA ASP A 605 4.23 32.47 30.90
C ASP A 605 3.37 32.45 29.62
N ALA A 606 2.05 32.55 29.77
CA ALA A 606 1.11 32.44 28.67
C ALA A 606 1.22 33.60 27.66
N SER A 607 1.57 34.81 28.10
CA SER A 607 1.79 35.94 27.19
C SER A 607 3.02 35.67 26.33
N LEU A 608 4.11 35.25 26.94
CA LEU A 608 5.35 34.93 26.25
C LEU A 608 5.18 33.76 25.28
N GLN A 609 4.46 32.69 25.67
CA GLN A 609 4.14 31.59 24.75
C GLN A 609 3.37 32.09 23.52
N ARG A 610 2.36 32.93 23.73
CA ARG A 610 1.57 33.52 22.63
C ARG A 610 2.41 34.43 21.74
N GLU A 611 3.29 35.24 22.32
CA GLU A 611 4.22 36.08 21.58
C GLU A 611 5.20 35.25 20.74
N ILE A 612 5.76 34.17 21.30
CA ILE A 612 6.66 33.26 20.56
C ILE A 612 5.94 32.60 19.38
N VAL A 613 4.71 32.13 19.59
CA VAL A 613 3.91 31.51 18.51
C VAL A 613 3.55 32.54 17.44
N ALA A 614 3.21 33.77 17.83
CA ALA A 614 2.98 34.86 16.88
C ALA A 614 4.23 35.17 16.04
N GLU A 615 5.41 35.29 16.66
CA GLU A 615 6.69 35.52 15.96
C GLU A 615 7.05 34.38 15.00
N LEU A 616 6.78 33.13 15.38
CA LEU A 616 6.99 31.95 14.54
C LEU A 616 6.10 31.99 13.28
N ILE A 617 4.81 32.30 13.47
CA ILE A 617 3.83 32.43 12.39
C ILE A 617 4.15 33.65 11.51
N ASP A 618 4.57 34.76 12.09
CA ASP A 618 4.94 35.97 11.35
C ASP A 618 6.19 35.75 10.51
N ALA A 619 7.18 35.01 11.01
CA ALA A 619 8.36 34.62 10.24
C ALA A 619 8.00 33.71 9.05
N LEU A 620 7.08 32.76 9.25
CA LEU A 620 6.56 31.91 8.17
C LEU A 620 5.83 32.74 7.10
N ASN A 621 4.91 33.61 7.52
CA ASN A 621 4.17 34.50 6.62
C ASN A 621 5.10 35.45 5.86
N ALA A 622 6.11 36.02 6.52
CA ALA A 622 7.08 36.90 5.87
C ALA A 622 7.87 36.17 4.76
N MET A 623 8.28 34.92 5.03
CA MET A 623 8.93 34.07 4.03
C MET A 623 8.01 33.78 2.84
N LEU A 624 6.76 33.40 3.09
CA LEU A 624 5.77 33.12 2.04
C LEU A 624 5.42 34.37 1.22
N ILE A 625 5.18 35.51 1.86
CA ILE A 625 4.94 36.81 1.22
C ILE A 625 6.11 37.17 0.29
N GLY A 626 7.35 36.94 0.72
CA GLY A 626 8.55 37.14 -0.10
C GLY A 626 8.60 36.26 -1.36
N LEU A 627 7.90 35.12 -1.36
CA LEU A 627 7.77 34.25 -2.53
C LEU A 627 6.54 34.58 -3.39
N CYS A 628 5.43 35.05 -2.82
CA CYS A 628 4.16 35.25 -3.54
C CYS A 628 4.08 36.57 -4.31
N GLY A 629 4.38 36.54 -5.60
CA GLY A 629 4.34 37.70 -6.51
C GLY A 629 2.95 38.09 -7.01
N GLY A 630 1.98 37.17 -7.00
CA GLY A 630 0.65 37.39 -7.59
C GLY A 630 -0.20 38.43 -6.86
N ASN A 631 -0.01 38.58 -5.54
CA ASN A 631 -0.73 39.59 -4.74
C ASN A 631 0.10 40.23 -3.62
N ALA A 632 1.36 39.83 -3.42
CA ALA A 632 2.17 40.31 -2.31
C ALA A 632 3.55 40.87 -2.74
N GLY A 633 3.82 40.98 -4.05
CA GLY A 633 5.05 41.56 -4.59
C GLY A 633 6.31 40.70 -4.40
N GLY A 634 6.14 39.42 -4.03
CA GLY A 634 7.20 38.44 -3.94
C GLY A 634 7.73 37.94 -5.29
N ARG A 635 8.61 36.93 -5.24
CA ARG A 635 9.39 36.45 -6.38
C ARG A 635 8.58 35.77 -7.50
N HIS A 636 7.52 35.04 -7.18
CA HIS A 636 6.82 34.16 -8.13
C HIS A 636 5.45 34.72 -8.52
N PRO A 637 5.27 35.24 -9.75
CA PRO A 637 4.03 35.90 -10.18
C PRO A 637 2.78 35.01 -10.13
N ASN A 638 2.95 33.70 -10.28
CA ASN A 638 1.86 32.73 -10.21
C ASN A 638 1.47 32.34 -8.77
N ALA A 639 2.22 32.78 -7.76
CA ALA A 639 1.97 32.43 -6.36
C ALA A 639 1.25 33.55 -5.61
N TYR A 640 0.19 33.18 -4.89
CA TYR A 640 -0.73 34.08 -4.18
C TYR A 640 -0.75 33.71 -2.70
N HIS A 641 -0.53 34.69 -1.84
CA HIS A 641 -0.56 34.50 -0.40
C HIS A 641 -1.95 34.84 0.17
N VAL A 642 -2.51 33.94 0.97
CA VAL A 642 -3.72 34.18 1.76
C VAL A 642 -3.27 34.51 3.20
N ASP A 643 -3.33 35.79 3.56
CA ASP A 643 -2.93 36.24 4.91
C ASP A 643 -4.08 36.04 5.90
N LEU A 644 -3.89 35.09 6.80
CA LEU A 644 -4.90 34.69 7.78
C LEU A 644 -4.68 35.33 9.14
N ARG A 645 -3.60 36.08 9.33
CA ARG A 645 -3.20 36.60 10.64
C ARG A 645 -4.23 37.57 11.21
N GLY A 646 -4.65 37.29 12.44
CA GLY A 646 -5.66 38.01 13.21
C GLY A 646 -7.11 37.83 12.73
N LYS A 647 -7.44 36.80 11.94
CA LYS A 647 -8.76 36.67 11.29
C LYS A 647 -9.69 35.65 11.93
N VAL A 648 -9.17 34.52 12.40
CA VAL A 648 -9.87 33.48 13.17
C VAL A 648 -10.34 34.05 14.52
N GLY A 649 -9.54 34.91 15.14
CA GLY A 649 -9.86 35.51 16.44
C GLY A 649 -9.84 34.45 17.55
N MET A 650 -10.90 34.36 18.36
CA MET A 650 -10.99 33.41 19.49
C MET A 650 -11.66 32.08 19.12
N ARG A 651 -11.93 31.84 17.84
CA ARG A 651 -12.73 30.70 17.36
C ARG A 651 -11.88 29.45 17.11
N TRP A 652 -11.19 28.97 18.14
CA TRP A 652 -10.29 27.81 18.08
C TRP A 652 -10.88 26.59 18.79
N ALA A 653 -10.83 25.44 18.13
CA ALA A 653 -11.29 24.16 18.68
C ALA A 653 -10.24 23.54 19.61
N ASP A 654 -8.95 23.67 19.26
CA ASP A 654 -7.80 23.32 20.08
C ASP A 654 -6.71 24.41 19.99
N GLU A 655 -5.44 24.10 20.28
CA GLU A 655 -4.33 25.05 20.16
C GLU A 655 -3.98 25.44 18.71
N LEU A 656 -4.33 24.63 17.71
CA LEU A 656 -3.84 24.67 16.33
C LEU A 656 -4.93 24.76 15.25
N HIS A 657 -6.16 24.35 15.55
CA HIS A 657 -7.26 24.21 14.60
C HIS A 657 -8.40 25.16 14.96
N PRO A 658 -8.87 25.98 14.00
CA PRO A 658 -10.11 26.73 14.11
C PRO A 658 -11.33 25.83 14.37
N THR A 659 -12.39 26.40 14.93
CA THR A 659 -13.74 25.81 14.88
C THR A 659 -14.33 25.94 13.47
N ASP A 660 -15.45 25.28 13.16
CA ASP A 660 -16.16 25.43 11.87
C ASP A 660 -16.39 26.92 11.49
N ASN A 661 -16.81 27.75 12.45
CA ASN A 661 -16.97 29.20 12.22
C ASN A 661 -15.65 29.93 11.95
N GLY A 662 -14.56 29.45 12.53
CA GLY A 662 -13.21 29.93 12.26
C GLY A 662 -12.75 29.52 10.85
N PHE A 663 -12.94 28.26 10.48
CA PHE A 663 -12.64 27.76 9.13
C PHE A 663 -13.50 28.42 8.06
N ALA A 664 -14.78 28.71 8.32
CA ALA A 664 -15.63 29.49 7.42
C ALA A 664 -15.02 30.87 7.12
N THR A 665 -14.49 31.55 8.15
CA THR A 665 -13.78 32.83 7.97
C THR A 665 -12.52 32.66 7.11
N VAL A 666 -11.78 31.57 7.30
CA VAL A 666 -10.59 31.26 6.47
C VAL A 666 -10.99 30.95 5.03
N GLY A 667 -12.04 30.15 4.81
CA GLY A 667 -12.59 29.82 3.50
C GLY A 667 -13.01 31.07 2.71
N ASP A 668 -13.64 32.05 3.37
CA ASP A 668 -13.99 33.33 2.73
C ASP A 668 -12.76 34.14 2.27
N LEU A 669 -11.66 34.08 3.02
CA LEU A 669 -10.41 34.73 2.63
C LEU A 669 -9.75 34.01 1.44
N PHE A 670 -9.73 32.67 1.47
CA PHE A 670 -9.29 31.87 0.33
C PHE A 670 -10.09 32.19 -0.93
N ARG A 671 -11.42 32.20 -0.83
CA ARG A 671 -12.34 32.55 -1.92
C ARG A 671 -12.05 33.95 -2.46
N THR A 672 -11.84 34.92 -1.59
CA THR A 672 -11.52 36.31 -1.99
C THR A 672 -10.22 36.39 -2.81
N VAL A 673 -9.16 35.71 -2.36
CA VAL A 673 -7.88 35.70 -3.07
C VAL A 673 -7.98 34.89 -4.37
N LEU A 674 -8.70 33.78 -4.34
CA LEU A 674 -8.90 32.91 -5.49
C LEU A 674 -9.66 33.62 -6.60
N ASP A 675 -10.77 34.28 -6.28
CA ASP A 675 -11.57 35.05 -7.25
C ASP A 675 -10.75 36.16 -7.90
N ARG A 676 -9.83 36.78 -7.15
CA ARG A 676 -8.89 37.77 -7.70
C ARG A 676 -7.87 37.12 -8.64
N ALA A 677 -7.28 36.00 -8.22
CA ALA A 677 -6.25 35.29 -9.00
C ALA A 677 -6.79 34.75 -10.33
N LEU A 678 -8.03 34.22 -10.31
CA LEU A 678 -8.70 33.72 -11.51
C LEU A 678 -9.01 34.85 -12.51
N LYS A 679 -9.48 36.01 -12.02
CA LYS A 679 -9.73 37.18 -12.89
C LYS A 679 -8.46 37.73 -13.55
N SER A 680 -7.32 37.74 -12.85
CA SER A 680 -6.04 38.18 -13.44
C SER A 680 -5.48 37.22 -14.49
N SER A 681 -5.82 35.93 -14.41
CA SER A 681 -5.35 34.92 -15.37
C SER A 681 -6.04 34.99 -16.74
N GLU A 682 -7.22 35.63 -16.82
CA GLU A 682 -8.00 35.77 -18.06
C GLU A 682 -7.53 36.94 -18.95
N THR A 683 -6.60 37.78 -18.48
CA THR A 683 -6.24 39.05 -19.14
C THR A 683 -4.90 39.10 -19.90
N GLU A 684 -4.08 38.04 -19.95
CA GLU A 684 -2.82 38.03 -20.73
C GLU A 684 -2.84 37.10 -21.96
N PRO A 685 -2.53 37.60 -23.18
CA PRO A 685 -2.40 36.76 -24.37
C PRO A 685 -0.98 36.15 -24.47
N VAL A 686 -0.91 34.83 -24.64
CA VAL A 686 0.36 34.09 -24.76
C VAL A 686 0.90 34.21 -26.19
N ALA A 687 2.11 34.79 -26.33
CA ALA A 687 2.85 34.88 -27.59
C ALA A 687 3.71 33.62 -27.83
N GLU A 688 3.69 33.15 -29.08
CA GLU A 688 4.34 31.95 -29.61
C GLU A 688 5.83 32.20 -29.96
N VAL A 689 6.76 31.32 -29.55
CA VAL A 689 8.15 31.32 -30.09
C VAL A 689 8.75 29.90 -30.16
N ALA A 690 9.14 29.51 -31.38
CA ALA A 690 10.26 28.64 -31.75
C ALA A 690 10.90 29.26 -33.03
N PRO A 691 12.12 28.91 -33.53
CA PRO A 691 12.99 27.76 -33.20
C PRO A 691 14.52 28.07 -33.10
N ALA A 692 15.31 27.09 -32.64
CA ALA A 692 16.78 27.02 -32.86
C ALA A 692 17.29 25.57 -32.75
N ILE A 693 17.18 24.77 -33.82
CA ILE A 693 17.86 23.48 -33.98
C ILE A 693 18.29 23.36 -35.45
N GLU A 694 19.35 24.05 -35.85
CA GLU A 694 19.88 23.96 -37.23
C GLU A 694 21.41 23.99 -37.32
N ALA A 695 22.12 23.67 -36.22
CA ALA A 695 23.58 23.82 -36.19
C ALA A 695 24.34 22.69 -35.50
N VAL A 696 24.08 21.40 -35.81
CA VAL A 696 25.04 20.30 -35.52
C VAL A 696 24.89 19.12 -36.50
N ALA A 697 24.82 19.39 -37.81
CA ALA A 697 24.81 18.35 -38.83
C ALA A 697 25.80 18.67 -39.97
N ALA A 698 27.09 18.64 -39.64
CA ALA A 698 28.15 18.60 -40.62
C ALA A 698 29.32 17.78 -40.04
N GLU A 699 29.92 16.95 -40.90
CA GLU A 699 31.08 16.06 -40.69
C GLU A 699 30.78 14.63 -40.20
N THR A 700 30.55 13.71 -41.15
CA THR A 700 31.61 12.77 -41.57
C THR A 700 31.24 12.01 -42.85
N ASP A 701 32.26 11.86 -43.70
CA ASP A 701 32.27 11.35 -45.08
C ASP A 701 31.88 9.87 -45.21
N ALA A 702 31.11 9.55 -46.25
CA ALA A 702 30.68 8.20 -46.61
C ALA A 702 31.48 7.70 -47.81
N ALA A 703 32.59 7.00 -47.57
CA ALA A 703 33.30 6.27 -48.62
C ALA A 703 34.13 5.11 -48.04
N GLN A 704 33.48 3.96 -47.82
CA GLN A 704 33.99 2.58 -47.88
C GLN A 704 33.08 1.67 -47.04
N LEU A 705 31.96 1.24 -47.61
CA LEU A 705 31.15 0.16 -47.04
C LEU A 705 30.87 -0.85 -48.16
N ASP A 706 30.96 -2.13 -47.82
CA ASP A 706 30.84 -3.24 -48.77
C ASP A 706 29.42 -3.31 -49.38
N PRO A 707 29.23 -3.96 -50.55
CA PRO A 707 27.94 -4.03 -51.24
C PRO A 707 26.77 -4.58 -50.40
N ALA A 708 27.01 -5.51 -49.47
CA ALA A 708 26.00 -6.04 -48.56
C ALA A 708 25.60 -5.01 -47.48
N THR A 709 26.52 -4.13 -47.11
CA THR A 709 26.26 -3.02 -46.20
C THR A 709 25.55 -1.87 -46.91
N ALA A 710 25.81 -1.64 -48.20
CA ALA A 710 25.10 -0.66 -49.02
C ALA A 710 23.62 -1.02 -49.21
N GLU A 711 23.29 -2.30 -49.46
CA GLU A 711 21.91 -2.78 -49.60
C GLU A 711 21.11 -2.70 -48.28
N LEU A 712 21.78 -2.93 -47.14
CA LEU A 712 21.21 -2.72 -45.80
C LEU A 712 21.01 -1.23 -45.47
N VAL A 713 21.89 -0.35 -45.95
CA VAL A 713 21.75 1.10 -45.82
C VAL A 713 20.66 1.63 -46.74
N GLU A 714 20.51 1.12 -47.96
CA GLU A 714 19.45 1.49 -48.90
C GLU A 714 18.06 1.08 -48.36
N GLN A 715 17.92 -0.15 -47.83
CA GLN A 715 16.69 -0.60 -47.14
C GLN A 715 16.40 0.22 -45.88
N ARG A 716 17.44 0.71 -45.18
CA ARG A 716 17.29 1.56 -43.99
C ARG A 716 16.94 3.00 -44.36
N VAL A 717 17.45 3.51 -45.48
CA VAL A 717 17.15 4.83 -46.05
C VAL A 717 15.74 4.83 -46.63
N GLU A 718 15.25 3.75 -47.25
CA GLU A 718 13.83 3.60 -47.62
C GLU A 718 12.91 3.55 -46.39
N LEU A 719 13.31 2.85 -45.32
CA LEU A 719 12.56 2.84 -44.05
C LEU A 719 12.52 4.24 -43.38
N LEU A 720 13.61 4.99 -43.48
CA LEU A 720 13.73 6.35 -42.92
C LEU A 720 13.08 7.40 -43.83
N ALA A 721 13.05 7.19 -45.14
CA ALA A 721 12.32 8.00 -46.10
C ALA A 721 10.81 7.80 -45.94
N ALA A 722 10.34 6.56 -45.75
CA ALA A 722 8.96 6.27 -45.38
C ALA A 722 8.54 6.93 -44.05
N ALA A 723 9.47 7.04 -43.10
CA ALA A 723 9.26 7.79 -41.85
C ALA A 723 9.27 9.32 -42.04
N ARG A 724 9.95 9.85 -43.06
CA ARG A 724 9.97 11.28 -43.40
C ARG A 724 8.77 11.71 -44.24
N THR A 725 8.22 10.85 -45.10
CA THR A 725 7.01 11.17 -45.89
C THR A 725 5.77 11.38 -45.01
N PHE A 726 5.74 10.80 -43.80
CA PHE A 726 4.71 11.07 -42.79
C PHE A 726 4.90 12.38 -42.01
N ALA A 727 6.10 12.98 -42.06
CA ALA A 727 6.41 14.22 -41.35
C ALA A 727 6.19 15.48 -42.19
N SER A 728 5.85 15.35 -43.48
CA SER A 728 5.68 16.52 -44.37
C SER A 728 4.49 16.42 -45.34
N GLY A 729 3.38 15.80 -44.94
CA GLY A 729 2.18 15.81 -45.77
C GLY A 729 0.90 15.42 -45.02
N GLY A 730 0.02 16.41 -44.79
CA GLY A 730 -1.41 16.17 -44.56
C GLY A 730 -1.90 16.50 -43.15
N THR A 731 -2.28 17.75 -42.97
CA THR A 731 -3.05 18.31 -41.85
C THR A 731 -4.32 17.50 -41.53
N GLU A 732 -4.42 16.96 -40.31
CA GLU A 732 -5.68 16.81 -39.55
C GLU A 732 -5.36 16.61 -38.04
N ALA A 733 -5.80 17.57 -37.21
CA ALA A 733 -5.89 17.63 -35.74
C ALA A 733 -4.83 16.90 -34.86
N GLY A 734 -3.87 17.66 -34.31
CA GLY A 734 -2.82 17.16 -33.41
C GLY A 734 -3.32 16.73 -32.02
N SER A 735 -3.27 15.41 -31.76
CA SER A 735 -3.47 14.78 -30.45
C SER A 735 -2.15 14.69 -29.68
N ALA A 736 -2.10 15.18 -28.44
CA ALA A 736 -1.00 14.91 -27.52
C ALA A 736 -0.84 13.40 -27.29
N LEU A 737 0.40 12.92 -27.02
CA LEU A 737 0.65 11.51 -26.70
C LEU A 737 -0.11 11.11 -25.41
N PRO A 738 -0.64 9.88 -25.32
CA PRO A 738 -1.38 9.42 -24.15
C PRO A 738 -0.50 9.41 -22.88
N ILE A 739 -1.08 9.82 -21.76
CA ILE A 739 -0.37 9.97 -20.47
C ILE A 739 -0.37 8.63 -19.72
N VAL A 740 0.77 8.26 -19.12
CA VAL A 740 0.90 7.11 -18.21
C VAL A 740 0.67 7.56 -16.75
N SER A 741 -0.16 6.84 -15.99
CA SER A 741 -0.49 7.19 -14.60
C SER A 741 0.72 7.10 -13.65
N GLY A 742 0.58 7.64 -12.43
CA GLY A 742 1.57 7.45 -11.36
C GLY A 742 1.69 5.98 -10.91
N ARG A 743 0.55 5.26 -10.82
CA ARG A 743 0.52 3.83 -10.50
C ARG A 743 1.29 3.00 -11.52
N SER A 744 1.09 3.28 -12.81
CA SER A 744 1.80 2.59 -13.90
C SER A 744 3.31 2.86 -13.88
N ARG A 745 3.73 4.09 -13.57
CA ARG A 745 5.16 4.43 -13.42
C ARG A 745 5.80 3.68 -12.27
N ASN A 746 5.14 3.66 -11.10
CA ASN A 746 5.64 2.95 -9.93
C ASN A 746 5.70 1.44 -10.18
N LEU A 747 4.69 0.87 -10.83
CA LEU A 747 4.70 -0.54 -11.23
C LEU A 747 5.92 -0.87 -12.09
N ILE A 748 6.25 -0.04 -13.09
CA ILE A 748 7.45 -0.27 -13.90
C ILE A 748 8.71 -0.14 -13.04
N ILE A 749 8.84 0.92 -12.23
CA ILE A 749 10.01 1.13 -11.37
C ILE A 749 10.22 -0.06 -10.41
N ASP A 750 9.17 -0.53 -9.76
CA ASP A 750 9.23 -1.64 -8.80
C ASP A 750 9.70 -2.94 -9.45
N TYR A 751 9.22 -3.23 -10.67
CA TYR A 751 9.65 -4.41 -11.41
C TYR A 751 11.05 -4.29 -12.01
N GLU A 752 11.50 -3.09 -12.36
CA GLU A 752 12.84 -2.87 -12.91
C GLU A 752 13.92 -2.74 -11.82
N THR A 753 13.54 -2.43 -10.57
CA THR A 753 14.51 -2.13 -9.50
C THR A 753 14.38 -3.02 -8.26
N GLY A 754 13.26 -3.70 -8.07
CA GLY A 754 12.91 -4.36 -6.80
C GLY A 754 12.60 -3.38 -5.65
N GLY A 755 12.42 -2.09 -5.97
CA GLY A 755 12.23 -1.00 -5.02
C GLY A 755 13.55 -0.37 -4.53
N ARG A 756 13.47 0.84 -3.96
CA ARG A 756 14.63 1.67 -3.57
C ARG A 756 15.61 0.93 -2.66
N ALA A 757 15.10 0.25 -1.63
CA ALA A 757 15.94 -0.49 -0.70
C ALA A 757 16.70 -1.65 -1.38
N PHE A 758 16.08 -2.35 -2.34
CA PHE A 758 16.74 -3.40 -3.10
C PHE A 758 17.80 -2.81 -4.05
N TYR A 759 17.47 -1.74 -4.76
CA TYR A 759 18.40 -1.04 -5.65
C TYR A 759 19.65 -0.52 -4.92
N GLU A 760 19.47 0.10 -3.75
CA GLU A 760 20.56 0.69 -2.98
C GLU A 760 21.37 -0.34 -2.18
N LYS A 761 20.73 -1.37 -1.62
CA LYS A 761 21.39 -2.32 -0.69
C LYS A 761 21.78 -3.65 -1.35
N VAL A 762 20.99 -4.14 -2.30
CA VAL A 762 21.21 -5.44 -2.97
C VAL A 762 21.93 -5.25 -4.30
N ILE A 763 21.40 -4.41 -5.21
CA ILE A 763 22.05 -4.06 -6.48
C ILE A 763 23.25 -3.12 -6.24
N ARG A 764 23.24 -2.39 -5.11
CA ARG A 764 24.29 -1.44 -4.70
C ARG A 764 24.51 -0.31 -5.71
N GLN A 765 23.46 0.06 -6.45
CA GLN A 765 23.48 1.12 -7.46
C GLN A 765 24.44 0.84 -8.62
N ARG A 766 24.73 -0.44 -8.91
CA ARG A 766 25.74 -0.85 -9.90
C ARG A 766 25.10 -1.22 -11.24
N PRO A 767 25.83 -1.07 -12.35
CA PRO A 767 25.48 -1.72 -13.62
C PRO A 767 25.34 -3.23 -13.43
N ILE A 768 24.28 -3.80 -13.99
CA ILE A 768 23.99 -5.23 -13.94
C ILE A 768 23.82 -5.80 -15.34
N TRP A 769 23.93 -7.12 -15.47
CA TRP A 769 23.48 -7.82 -16.68
C TRP A 769 22.44 -8.87 -16.30
N PRO A 770 21.16 -8.70 -16.71
CA PRO A 770 20.07 -9.58 -16.31
C PRO A 770 20.04 -10.91 -17.07
N ARG A 771 21.07 -11.22 -17.87
CA ARG A 771 21.22 -12.42 -18.71
C ARG A 771 20.28 -12.45 -19.92
N GLY A 772 20.33 -13.53 -20.69
CA GLY A 772 19.55 -13.68 -21.92
C GLY A 772 19.99 -12.69 -23.00
N ASN A 773 19.07 -12.22 -23.83
CA ASN A 773 19.39 -11.31 -24.94
C ASN A 773 19.65 -9.86 -24.51
N SER A 774 19.48 -9.52 -23.22
CA SER A 774 19.70 -8.16 -22.71
C SER A 774 21.17 -7.75 -22.77
N GLY A 775 21.40 -6.44 -22.78
CA GLY A 775 22.71 -5.83 -22.58
C GLY A 775 22.96 -5.40 -21.14
N ILE A 776 24.10 -4.75 -20.91
CA ILE A 776 24.43 -4.18 -19.60
C ILE A 776 23.42 -3.08 -19.29
N THR A 777 22.73 -3.22 -18.17
CA THR A 777 21.61 -2.39 -17.76
C THR A 777 22.01 -1.51 -16.59
N ILE A 778 21.65 -0.23 -16.66
CA ILE A 778 21.89 0.76 -15.60
C ILE A 778 20.57 1.43 -15.20
N GLY A 779 20.55 2.07 -14.03
CA GLY A 779 19.37 2.77 -13.54
C GLY A 779 18.11 1.91 -13.54
N PHE A 780 16.99 2.48 -13.97
CA PHE A 780 15.70 1.81 -14.01
C PHE A 780 15.50 1.14 -15.38
N GLY A 781 16.10 -0.04 -15.56
CA GLY A 781 15.94 -0.84 -16.78
C GLY A 781 16.54 -0.22 -18.05
N TYR A 782 17.50 0.72 -17.95
CA TYR A 782 18.14 1.36 -19.10
C TYR A 782 19.20 0.44 -19.71
N ASP A 783 18.83 -0.29 -20.77
CA ASP A 783 19.67 -1.31 -21.41
C ASP A 783 20.63 -0.71 -22.45
N LEU A 784 21.93 -0.70 -22.15
CA LEU A 784 22.98 -0.16 -23.02
C LEU A 784 23.13 -0.98 -24.32
N GLY A 785 22.67 -2.23 -24.35
CA GLY A 785 22.68 -3.08 -25.53
C GLY A 785 21.80 -2.56 -26.67
N TYR A 786 20.82 -1.69 -26.37
CA TYR A 786 19.77 -1.27 -27.31
C TYR A 786 19.59 0.26 -27.43
N VAL A 787 20.57 1.03 -26.97
CA VAL A 787 20.62 2.49 -27.14
C VAL A 787 21.74 2.85 -28.12
N ASN A 788 21.71 4.05 -28.68
CA ASN A 788 22.84 4.58 -29.45
C ASN A 788 23.65 5.59 -28.62
N ALA A 789 24.86 5.91 -29.09
CA ALA A 789 25.78 6.80 -28.36
C ALA A 789 25.19 8.18 -28.08
N SER A 790 24.48 8.77 -29.06
CA SER A 790 23.87 10.09 -28.88
C SER A 790 22.75 10.11 -27.84
N GLU A 791 21.95 9.03 -27.78
CA GLU A 791 20.92 8.83 -26.75
C GLU A 791 21.56 8.72 -25.38
N PHE A 792 22.55 7.84 -25.22
CA PHE A 792 23.24 7.63 -23.96
C PHE A 792 23.91 8.91 -23.44
N GLU A 793 24.62 9.64 -24.31
CA GLU A 793 25.31 10.86 -23.90
C GLU A 793 24.36 11.99 -23.51
N ARG A 794 23.19 12.08 -24.15
CA ARG A 794 22.15 13.05 -23.77
C ARG A 794 21.49 12.67 -22.46
N ASP A 795 21.16 11.40 -22.28
CA ASP A 795 20.33 10.96 -21.16
C ASP A 795 21.14 10.91 -19.85
N TRP A 796 22.42 10.54 -19.90
CA TRP A 796 23.25 10.34 -18.71
C TRP A 796 24.26 11.46 -18.42
N GLN A 797 24.01 12.69 -18.89
CA GLN A 797 24.94 13.83 -18.72
C GLN A 797 25.37 14.10 -17.27
N ALA A 798 24.49 13.81 -16.31
CA ALA A 798 24.74 13.96 -14.88
C ALA A 798 25.83 13.02 -14.35
N LEU A 799 26.10 11.89 -15.03
CA LEU A 799 27.17 10.97 -14.62
C LEU A 799 28.56 11.57 -14.89
N PRO A 800 29.54 11.27 -14.02
CA PRO A 800 30.92 11.71 -14.22
C PRO A 800 31.44 11.33 -15.62
N PRO A 801 32.14 12.25 -16.33
CA PRO A 801 32.63 11.97 -17.69
C PRO A 801 33.48 10.70 -17.81
N ALA A 802 34.24 10.36 -16.77
CA ALA A 802 35.05 9.14 -16.72
C ALA A 802 34.18 7.87 -16.69
N ASP A 803 33.09 7.88 -15.93
CA ASP A 803 32.17 6.75 -15.83
C ASP A 803 31.31 6.61 -17.09
N ARG A 804 30.85 7.75 -17.65
CA ARG A 804 30.18 7.77 -18.95
C ARG A 804 31.04 7.19 -20.06
N GLY A 805 32.31 7.58 -20.16
CA GLY A 805 33.22 7.06 -21.18
C GLY A 805 33.45 5.53 -21.08
N ARG A 806 33.30 4.96 -19.89
CA ARG A 806 33.38 3.50 -19.68
C ARG A 806 32.06 2.81 -20.04
N LEU A 807 30.93 3.37 -19.62
CA LEU A 807 29.60 2.85 -19.96
C LEU A 807 29.30 2.95 -21.46
N ALA A 808 29.75 4.00 -22.14
CA ALA A 808 29.58 4.19 -23.58
C ALA A 808 30.21 3.05 -24.41
N LYS A 809 31.29 2.43 -23.93
CA LYS A 809 31.93 1.27 -24.59
C LYS A 809 31.07 0.01 -24.54
N MET A 810 30.08 -0.04 -23.66
CA MET A 810 29.15 -1.17 -23.52
C MET A 810 27.96 -1.05 -24.47
N ILE A 811 27.82 0.09 -25.17
CA ILE A 811 26.71 0.30 -26.09
C ILE A 811 26.74 -0.74 -27.22
N GLY A 812 25.58 -1.37 -27.45
CA GLY A 812 25.43 -2.41 -28.47
C GLY A 812 26.02 -3.78 -28.08
N ARG A 813 26.42 -3.98 -26.82
CA ARG A 813 26.82 -5.26 -26.25
C ARG A 813 25.62 -5.95 -25.58
N HIS A 814 25.28 -7.16 -26.02
CA HIS A 814 24.11 -7.89 -25.51
C HIS A 814 24.20 -9.39 -25.80
N GLY A 815 23.47 -10.22 -25.05
CA GLY A 815 23.64 -11.70 -25.11
C GLY A 815 23.16 -12.39 -26.39
N GLY A 816 22.62 -11.63 -27.35
CA GLY A 816 22.39 -12.11 -28.72
C GLY A 816 23.59 -11.96 -29.65
N ARG A 817 24.63 -11.24 -29.21
CA ARG A 817 25.85 -10.91 -29.96
C ARG A 817 27.11 -11.38 -29.24
N ASP A 818 27.20 -11.12 -27.94
CA ASP A 818 28.36 -11.42 -27.10
C ASP A 818 28.08 -12.64 -26.20
N SER A 819 29.11 -13.36 -25.79
CA SER A 819 28.93 -14.55 -24.94
C SER A 819 28.58 -14.20 -23.50
N ASP A 820 27.93 -15.13 -22.79
CA ASP A 820 27.66 -15.05 -21.35
C ASP A 820 28.92 -14.72 -20.52
N ALA A 821 30.07 -15.27 -20.91
CA ALA A 821 31.33 -15.06 -20.23
C ALA A 821 31.86 -13.64 -20.45
N ASP A 822 31.75 -13.13 -21.67
CA ASP A 822 32.20 -11.77 -22.03
C ASP A 822 31.38 -10.70 -21.31
N LEU A 823 30.05 -10.84 -21.29
CA LEU A 823 29.17 -9.88 -20.61
C LEU A 823 29.39 -9.86 -19.09
N ARG A 824 29.64 -11.03 -18.47
CA ARG A 824 30.02 -11.10 -17.05
C ARG A 824 31.35 -10.42 -16.77
N ALA A 825 32.34 -10.64 -17.64
CA ALA A 825 33.64 -9.99 -17.53
C ALA A 825 33.50 -8.46 -17.64
N LEU A 826 32.74 -7.97 -18.61
CA LEU A 826 32.47 -6.55 -18.79
C LEU A 826 31.77 -5.93 -17.58
N VAL A 827 30.71 -6.54 -17.04
CA VAL A 827 30.04 -6.05 -15.82
C VAL A 827 30.99 -5.99 -14.62
N ALA A 828 31.87 -6.98 -14.46
CA ALA A 828 32.85 -6.98 -13.38
C ALA A 828 33.80 -5.77 -13.46
N THR A 829 34.15 -5.31 -14.68
CA THR A 829 34.96 -4.10 -14.87
C THR A 829 34.23 -2.80 -14.53
N LEU A 830 32.93 -2.82 -14.29
CA LEU A 830 32.10 -1.64 -14.01
C LEU A 830 31.56 -1.62 -12.57
N ALA A 831 31.98 -2.56 -11.72
CA ALA A 831 31.43 -2.75 -10.38
C ALA A 831 31.67 -1.58 -9.41
N ASP A 832 32.60 -0.68 -9.74
CA ASP A 832 32.90 0.55 -9.02
C ASP A 832 31.99 1.73 -9.41
N ILE A 833 31.37 1.69 -10.59
CA ILE A 833 30.46 2.74 -11.05
C ILE A 833 29.17 2.69 -10.24
N LYS A 834 28.75 3.85 -9.73
CA LYS A 834 27.48 4.02 -9.03
C LYS A 834 26.56 4.91 -9.86
N VAL A 835 25.37 4.40 -10.12
CA VAL A 835 24.30 5.11 -10.80
C VAL A 835 23.22 5.39 -9.76
N GLY A 836 23.14 6.64 -9.28
CA GLY A 836 22.29 7.01 -8.16
C GLY A 836 20.81 6.75 -8.43
N TRP A 837 20.02 6.51 -7.38
CA TRP A 837 18.56 6.35 -7.49
C TRP A 837 17.91 7.59 -8.12
N ASP A 838 18.32 8.79 -7.68
CA ASP A 838 17.73 10.04 -8.14
C ASP A 838 18.11 10.37 -9.59
N ASP A 839 19.36 10.12 -9.98
CA ASP A 839 19.80 10.22 -11.39
C ASP A 839 19.02 9.24 -12.27
N SER A 840 18.84 8.00 -11.79
CA SER A 840 18.08 6.97 -12.49
C SER A 840 16.61 7.32 -12.65
N ALA A 841 15.99 7.90 -11.61
CA ALA A 841 14.61 8.36 -11.65
C ALA A 841 14.43 9.54 -12.60
N ALA A 842 15.38 10.48 -12.63
CA ALA A 842 15.38 11.61 -13.56
C ALA A 842 15.46 11.13 -15.02
N VAL A 843 16.41 10.25 -15.34
CA VAL A 843 16.54 9.66 -16.69
C VAL A 843 15.32 8.84 -17.08
N PHE A 844 14.79 8.05 -16.14
CA PHE A 844 13.61 7.24 -16.37
C PHE A 844 12.38 8.10 -16.75
N ALA A 845 12.16 9.20 -16.03
CA ALA A 845 11.05 10.10 -16.29
C ALA A 845 11.25 10.93 -17.58
N ALA A 846 12.46 11.43 -17.82
CA ALA A 846 12.74 12.36 -18.91
C ALA A 846 12.97 11.67 -20.26
N ALA A 847 13.52 10.45 -20.28
CA ALA A 847 13.93 9.78 -21.51
C ALA A 847 13.30 8.38 -21.67
N THR A 848 13.37 7.54 -20.63
CA THR A 848 12.98 6.13 -20.76
C THR A 848 11.46 5.95 -20.96
N ILE A 849 10.62 6.52 -20.08
CA ILE A 849 9.16 6.41 -20.21
C ILE A 849 8.66 7.01 -21.53
N PRO A 850 9.05 8.24 -21.94
CA PRO A 850 8.65 8.79 -23.23
C PRO A 850 9.02 7.91 -24.43
N LYS A 851 10.21 7.29 -24.43
CA LYS A 851 10.63 6.35 -25.48
C LYS A 851 9.68 5.16 -25.60
N PHE A 852 9.31 4.54 -24.48
CA PHE A 852 8.38 3.40 -24.50
C PHE A 852 6.93 3.81 -24.78
N VAL A 853 6.48 4.96 -24.29
CA VAL A 853 5.17 5.55 -24.68
C VAL A 853 5.08 5.73 -26.19
N GLY A 854 6.08 6.38 -26.80
CA GLY A 854 6.11 6.58 -28.25
C GLY A 854 6.21 5.27 -29.04
N ALA A 855 6.96 4.29 -28.53
CA ALA A 855 7.06 2.97 -29.15
C ALA A 855 5.71 2.23 -29.12
N THR A 856 4.98 2.28 -28.01
CA THR A 856 3.66 1.66 -27.86
C THR A 856 2.62 2.34 -28.75
N VAL A 857 2.56 3.68 -28.78
CA VAL A 857 1.63 4.46 -29.63
C VAL A 857 1.85 4.18 -31.11
N ARG A 858 3.11 4.01 -31.55
CA ARG A 858 3.43 3.78 -32.97
C ARG A 858 2.87 2.47 -33.52
N VAL A 859 2.68 1.47 -32.66
CA VAL A 859 2.33 0.11 -33.09
C VAL A 859 0.93 -0.34 -32.66
N LEU A 860 0.32 0.35 -31.71
CA LEU A 860 -1.04 0.10 -31.24
C LEU A 860 -1.97 1.25 -31.62
N ASP A 861 -3.05 0.91 -32.30
CA ASP A 861 -4.10 1.84 -32.66
C ASP A 861 -4.97 2.17 -31.42
N ASN A 862 -5.77 3.23 -31.48
CA ASN A 862 -6.70 3.65 -30.41
C ASN A 862 -6.07 3.87 -29.01
N THR A 863 -4.76 4.09 -28.93
CA THR A 863 -4.07 4.34 -27.65
C THR A 863 -4.55 5.61 -26.95
N GLY A 864 -5.00 6.62 -27.70
CA GLY A 864 -5.61 7.84 -27.16
C GLY A 864 -7.01 7.65 -26.55
N ALA A 865 -7.65 6.50 -26.76
CA ALA A 865 -8.95 6.18 -26.17
C ALA A 865 -8.83 5.51 -24.78
N LEU A 866 -7.63 5.07 -24.38
CA LEU A 866 -7.41 4.40 -23.11
C LEU A 866 -7.18 5.38 -21.96
N ALA A 867 -7.72 5.06 -20.78
CA ALA A 867 -7.35 5.76 -19.55
C ALA A 867 -5.86 5.57 -19.20
N PRO A 868 -5.25 6.49 -18.43
CA PRO A 868 -3.81 6.47 -18.14
C PRO A 868 -3.27 5.17 -17.51
N ASP A 869 -4.06 4.48 -16.68
CA ASP A 869 -3.66 3.20 -16.10
C ASP A 869 -3.67 2.06 -17.14
N ALA A 870 -4.70 2.02 -18.00
CA ALA A 870 -4.82 1.05 -19.09
C ALA A 870 -3.74 1.22 -20.14
N PHE A 871 -3.50 2.46 -20.56
CA PHE A 871 -2.38 2.74 -21.45
C PHE A 871 -1.03 2.41 -20.76
N GLY A 872 -0.88 2.78 -19.49
CA GLY A 872 0.33 2.52 -18.71
C GLY A 872 0.66 1.03 -18.55
N ALA A 873 -0.35 0.16 -18.44
CA ALA A 873 -0.15 -1.29 -18.44
C ALA A 873 0.42 -1.80 -19.78
N LEU A 874 -0.03 -1.26 -20.92
CA LEU A 874 0.53 -1.58 -22.25
C LEU A 874 1.95 -1.05 -22.42
N VAL A 875 2.25 0.10 -21.82
CA VAL A 875 3.61 0.66 -21.79
C VAL A 875 4.52 -0.23 -20.95
N SER A 876 4.09 -0.70 -19.77
CA SER A 876 4.85 -1.68 -18.96
C SER A 876 5.09 -3.00 -19.70
N LEU A 877 4.06 -3.49 -20.40
CA LEU A 877 4.15 -4.68 -21.23
C LEU A 877 5.16 -4.50 -22.39
N SER A 878 5.12 -3.35 -23.05
CA SER A 878 6.07 -2.95 -24.10
C SER A 878 7.49 -2.77 -23.56
N PHE A 879 7.63 -2.28 -22.33
CA PHE A 879 8.91 -2.18 -21.63
C PHE A 879 9.53 -3.55 -21.41
N ASN A 880 8.73 -4.50 -20.90
CA ASN A 880 9.21 -5.85 -20.59
C ASN A 880 9.48 -6.72 -21.82
N ARG A 881 8.67 -6.60 -22.87
CA ARG A 881 8.66 -7.55 -24.01
C ARG A 881 8.99 -6.91 -25.37
N GLY A 882 9.22 -5.60 -25.39
CA GLY A 882 9.24 -4.81 -26.61
C GLY A 882 7.83 -4.58 -27.17
N ALA A 883 7.69 -3.56 -28.03
CA ALA A 883 6.43 -3.20 -28.69
C ALA A 883 6.07 -4.17 -29.84
N ALA A 884 6.13 -5.47 -29.59
CA ALA A 884 6.08 -6.55 -30.58
C ALA A 884 4.65 -7.05 -30.90
N TYR A 885 3.68 -6.13 -30.99
CA TYR A 885 2.26 -6.44 -31.21
C TYR A 885 1.93 -6.89 -32.64
N ARG A 886 2.85 -6.70 -33.60
CA ARG A 886 2.69 -7.13 -35.00
C ARG A 886 3.72 -8.18 -35.43
N LYS A 887 4.47 -8.75 -34.47
CA LYS A 887 5.55 -9.70 -34.76
C LYS A 887 4.98 -11.02 -35.29
N GLN A 888 5.33 -11.37 -36.53
CA GLN A 888 4.88 -12.61 -37.17
C GLN A 888 5.26 -13.85 -36.35
N ARG A 889 4.43 -14.89 -36.43
CA ARG A 889 4.68 -16.17 -35.76
C ARG A 889 5.93 -16.80 -36.37
N ASP A 890 6.90 -17.10 -35.51
CA ASP A 890 8.08 -17.88 -35.87
C ASP A 890 7.73 -19.37 -35.77
N PRO A 891 7.79 -20.16 -36.85
CA PRO A 891 7.53 -21.60 -36.81
C PRO A 891 8.49 -22.37 -35.87
N ALA A 892 9.68 -21.83 -35.59
CA ALA A 892 10.63 -22.42 -34.66
C ALA A 892 10.33 -22.13 -33.18
N ASP A 893 9.46 -21.16 -32.88
CA ASP A 893 8.99 -20.89 -31.52
C ASP A 893 7.79 -21.77 -31.18
N ALA A 894 8.05 -22.97 -30.63
CA ALA A 894 7.03 -23.94 -30.24
C ALA A 894 5.99 -23.38 -29.25
N LEU A 895 6.34 -22.35 -28.47
CA LEU A 895 5.43 -21.69 -27.52
C LEU A 895 4.69 -20.51 -28.14
N ASP A 896 5.02 -20.06 -29.35
CA ASP A 896 4.48 -18.84 -29.97
C ASP A 896 4.36 -17.70 -28.95
N ARG A 897 5.51 -17.26 -28.42
CA ARG A 897 5.55 -16.39 -27.22
C ARG A 897 4.94 -15.00 -27.43
N TYR A 898 4.65 -14.61 -28.67
CA TYR A 898 4.05 -13.31 -29.02
C TYR A 898 2.57 -13.44 -29.44
N ARG A 899 1.96 -14.62 -29.28
CA ARG A 899 0.54 -14.86 -29.64
C ARG A 899 -0.42 -13.85 -29.01
N GLU A 900 -0.35 -13.68 -27.70
CA GLU A 900 -1.24 -12.77 -26.97
C GLU A 900 -0.90 -11.30 -27.25
N MET A 901 0.38 -10.97 -27.51
CA MET A 901 0.77 -9.63 -27.95
C MET A 901 0.10 -9.27 -29.29
N ARG A 902 0.06 -10.20 -30.24
CA ARG A 902 -0.69 -9.98 -31.49
C ARG A 902 -2.18 -9.84 -31.27
N ALA A 903 -2.77 -10.66 -30.40
CA ALA A 903 -4.18 -10.55 -30.05
C ALA A 903 -4.51 -9.20 -29.41
N ILE A 904 -3.63 -8.65 -28.57
CA ILE A 904 -3.79 -7.30 -28.01
C ILE A 904 -3.73 -6.25 -29.14
N GLY A 905 -2.84 -6.43 -30.12
CA GLY A 905 -2.80 -5.55 -31.31
C GLY A 905 -4.14 -5.50 -32.05
N VAL A 906 -4.78 -6.66 -32.25
CA VAL A 906 -6.11 -6.75 -32.87
C VAL A 906 -7.19 -6.13 -31.99
N ALA A 907 -7.20 -6.45 -30.68
CA ALA A 907 -8.16 -5.90 -29.73
C ALA A 907 -8.07 -4.37 -29.63
N MET A 908 -6.86 -3.82 -29.70
CA MET A 908 -6.64 -2.37 -29.75
C MET A 908 -7.18 -1.76 -31.04
N ALA A 909 -6.89 -2.36 -32.21
CA ALA A 909 -7.39 -1.87 -33.50
C ALA A 909 -8.93 -1.86 -33.59
N GLU A 910 -9.57 -2.85 -32.98
CA GLU A 910 -11.03 -3.00 -32.98
C GLU A 910 -11.71 -2.35 -31.75
N ALA A 911 -10.94 -1.63 -30.92
CA ALA A 911 -11.40 -1.01 -29.67
C ALA A 911 -12.06 -1.97 -28.66
N ARG A 912 -11.73 -3.27 -28.71
CA ARG A 912 -12.17 -4.32 -27.78
C ARG A 912 -11.32 -4.32 -26.50
N PHE A 913 -11.26 -3.18 -25.82
CA PHE A 913 -10.33 -2.97 -24.71
C PHE A 913 -10.58 -3.90 -23.52
N ALA A 914 -11.83 -4.32 -23.28
CA ALA A 914 -12.19 -5.24 -22.20
C ALA A 914 -11.52 -6.62 -22.29
N GLU A 915 -11.06 -7.04 -23.48
CA GLU A 915 -10.38 -8.33 -23.66
C GLU A 915 -8.90 -8.30 -23.26
N ILE A 916 -8.30 -7.10 -23.23
CA ILE A 916 -6.86 -6.92 -23.07
C ILE A 916 -6.34 -7.45 -21.73
N PRO A 917 -6.98 -7.23 -20.56
CA PRO A 917 -6.55 -7.83 -19.29
C PRO A 917 -6.48 -9.36 -19.35
N GLY A 918 -7.47 -10.01 -19.95
CA GLY A 918 -7.49 -11.44 -20.17
C GLY A 918 -6.32 -11.91 -21.03
N LEU A 919 -6.04 -11.19 -22.12
CA LEU A 919 -4.90 -11.47 -23.00
C LEU A 919 -3.55 -11.29 -22.29
N ILE A 920 -3.41 -10.27 -21.43
CA ILE A 920 -2.21 -10.07 -20.59
C ILE A 920 -2.02 -11.26 -19.64
N ARG A 921 -3.08 -11.71 -18.95
CA ARG A 921 -3.00 -12.87 -18.04
C ARG A 921 -2.68 -14.17 -18.77
N LEU A 922 -3.21 -14.37 -19.98
CA LEU A 922 -2.92 -15.55 -20.78
C LEU A 922 -1.43 -15.69 -21.15
N MET A 923 -0.66 -14.59 -21.15
CA MET A 923 0.79 -14.64 -21.39
C MET A 923 1.58 -15.39 -20.31
N LYS A 924 1.02 -15.60 -19.11
CA LYS A 924 1.68 -16.32 -18.00
C LYS A 924 2.22 -17.69 -18.42
N ARG A 925 1.56 -18.35 -19.38
CA ARG A 925 1.98 -19.62 -19.98
C ARG A 925 3.41 -19.59 -20.56
N VAL A 926 3.91 -18.43 -20.99
CA VAL A 926 5.21 -18.29 -21.67
C VAL A 926 6.37 -18.67 -20.74
N TRP A 927 6.18 -18.50 -19.43
CA TRP A 927 7.23 -18.71 -18.43
C TRP A 927 6.96 -19.88 -17.50
N ARG A 928 5.94 -20.69 -17.78
CA ARG A 928 5.62 -21.87 -16.98
C ARG A 928 6.82 -22.82 -16.94
N GLY A 929 7.23 -23.21 -15.74
CA GLY A 929 8.39 -24.07 -15.49
C GLY A 929 9.75 -23.36 -15.59
N THR A 930 9.80 -22.02 -15.71
CA THR A 930 11.06 -21.26 -15.74
C THR A 930 11.37 -20.61 -14.39
N ALA A 931 12.63 -20.32 -14.11
CA ALA A 931 13.06 -19.68 -12.86
C ALA A 931 12.45 -18.29 -12.62
N VAL A 932 11.91 -17.65 -13.67
CA VAL A 932 11.26 -16.33 -13.62
C VAL A 932 9.74 -16.42 -13.59
N GLU A 933 9.16 -17.62 -13.52
CA GLU A 933 7.70 -17.85 -13.57
C GLU A 933 6.96 -17.04 -12.53
N ALA A 934 7.39 -17.10 -11.26
CA ALA A 934 6.71 -16.40 -10.17
C ALA A 934 6.73 -14.88 -10.38
N GLY A 935 7.90 -14.32 -10.75
CA GLY A 935 8.07 -12.89 -10.98
C GLY A 935 7.26 -12.37 -12.18
N LEU A 936 7.26 -13.10 -13.29
CA LEU A 936 6.54 -12.69 -14.50
C LEU A 936 5.04 -12.99 -14.41
N THR A 937 4.64 -14.02 -13.66
CA THR A 937 3.24 -14.28 -13.33
C THR A 937 2.65 -13.13 -12.52
N ARG A 938 3.38 -12.66 -11.51
CA ARG A 938 3.00 -11.49 -10.72
C ARG A 938 2.95 -10.23 -11.61
N ARG A 939 3.99 -9.97 -12.41
CA ARG A 939 4.03 -8.79 -13.31
C ARG A 939 2.89 -8.75 -14.31
N ARG A 940 2.52 -9.88 -14.92
CA ARG A 940 1.36 -9.95 -15.82
C ARG A 940 0.03 -9.78 -15.09
N GLU A 941 -0.09 -10.23 -13.84
CA GLU A 941 -1.31 -9.98 -13.06
C GLU A 941 -1.43 -8.49 -12.73
N ASP A 942 -0.37 -7.88 -12.22
CA ASP A 942 -0.39 -6.48 -11.81
C ASP A 942 -0.62 -5.56 -13.03
N GLU A 943 -0.06 -5.87 -14.20
CA GLU A 943 -0.37 -5.15 -15.44
C GLU A 943 -1.83 -5.32 -15.89
N ALA A 944 -2.41 -6.52 -15.73
CA ALA A 944 -3.81 -6.75 -16.09
C ALA A 944 -4.76 -6.02 -15.13
N VAL A 945 -4.50 -6.06 -13.82
CA VAL A 945 -5.25 -5.34 -12.79
C VAL A 945 -5.16 -3.82 -13.01
N LEU A 946 -3.96 -3.34 -13.34
CA LEU A 946 -3.74 -1.94 -13.69
C LEU A 946 -4.54 -1.56 -14.95
N PHE A 947 -4.63 -2.46 -15.93
CA PHE A 947 -5.44 -2.23 -17.13
C PHE A 947 -6.94 -2.17 -16.81
N GLU A 948 -7.44 -3.07 -15.97
CA GLU A 948 -8.84 -3.10 -15.50
C GLU A 948 -9.22 -1.85 -14.71
N ALA A 949 -8.31 -1.37 -13.87
CA ALA A 949 -8.49 -0.11 -13.16
C ALA A 949 -8.63 1.07 -14.15
N GLY A 950 -7.90 1.03 -15.27
CA GLY A 950 -8.04 2.02 -16.34
C GLY A 950 -9.36 1.89 -17.11
N LEU A 951 -9.80 0.67 -17.43
CA LEU A 951 -11.09 0.43 -18.10
C LEU A 951 -12.26 0.99 -17.28
N THR A 952 -12.23 0.77 -15.96
CA THR A 952 -13.26 1.26 -15.03
C THR A 952 -13.34 2.79 -15.00
N ALA A 953 -12.26 3.48 -15.38
CA ALA A 953 -12.16 4.94 -15.36
C ALA A 953 -12.53 5.62 -16.70
N MET A 954 -12.88 4.87 -17.75
CA MET A 954 -13.21 5.43 -19.08
C MET A 954 -14.68 5.88 -19.19
N PRO A 955 -14.99 7.05 -19.82
CA PRO A 955 -16.38 7.51 -20.02
C PRO A 955 -17.14 6.60 -21.01
N GLY A 956 -18.34 6.17 -20.62
CA GLY A 956 -19.08 5.14 -21.37
C GLY A 956 -18.58 3.72 -21.13
N GLY A 957 -17.70 3.54 -20.14
CA GLY A 957 -17.19 2.25 -19.70
C GLY A 957 -18.33 1.29 -19.39
N VAL A 958 -18.56 0.41 -20.34
CA VAL A 958 -19.31 -0.83 -20.19
C VAL A 958 -18.89 -1.45 -18.87
N ALA A 959 -19.84 -1.57 -17.95
CA ALA A 959 -19.69 -2.42 -16.80
C ALA A 959 -19.42 -3.84 -17.33
N SER A 960 -18.17 -4.28 -17.24
CA SER A 960 -17.78 -5.65 -17.47
C SER A 960 -16.98 -6.08 -16.24
N PHE A 961 -17.57 -6.78 -15.28
CA PHE A 961 -17.93 -8.21 -15.31
C PHE A 961 -16.76 -9.09 -14.86
#